data_AF-A0A353VLA7-F1
#
_entry.id   AF-A0A353VLA7-F1
#
_cell.length_a   1.000
_cell.length_b   1.000
_cell.length_c   1.000
_cell.angle_alpha   90.00
_cell.angle_beta   90.00
_cell.angle_gamma   90.00
#
_symmetry.space_group_name_H-M   'P 1'
#
loop_
_entity.id
_entity.type
_entity.pdbx_description
1 polymer ?
#
loop_
_entity_poly.entity_id
_entity_poly.type
_entity_poly.pdbx_seq_one_letter_code
_entity_poly.pdbx_strand_id
1 'polypeptide(L)'
;MRIPLLSLFFAISGSVFGQSFNERNTSISNVAINVTNIGTFGNAFRGYRDGSGTKSCEYPVQSGIEHLFESGIWFGGIVNGQTLVSTSAYDASSGYSTGRAGFEFTNKSGDLQYRSSFFDSPFFSPEAVSHEDLISVYTDENILIPGTQIQIQGHTNPMFVDVRGEVYNWSYSFSDFFVILNFYVVNNSQNLIDSAYFALWANTVIRNINITPAGSGGSAFYNKGGNGYLDSLFMAYCFDADGDVGFTDTYVGQKFLGAEDKNGFHHPLLDSTNRFNSHYSTWQFNNSTDPIFFLPQNDAQRYQRMSAGLNYNQCWDQNSSQNPNCNALSLRESINQAGNRADLVALGPFRDFQPGDTINITYAFVLAPKNEDGNPNSENNEIQRAFLMQNAGWAQTAYNGEDKNFNGILDPGEDLDGNGRVTRYILPAPPDRPRIRVEAGDHKIDIYWSNNAESSVDPITQELDFEGYRVYLSKLGFDVLQTPPRLEFVKVGEYDIKGNNLFNEVGFDQVTLSEPVTFEGDTNIYYYRYTLDNIQNGWQYAVAVTAFDRGNPGANLESLESNPNSTNRRVFAGTRVNDNPEENGPFVYPNPYYAGASWEGKSNFQEESRKIYFANLPERCKIRVYTTAGDFIKEIYHDQDYNGSDIRWFQTFGAVDPDNNVFSGGEHAWNLLSEDSQILARGLYVFSVEDLETGKLYKGKFLIIK
;
A
#
# COMPACT_ATOMS: atom_id res chain seq x y z
N MET A 1 17.79 -1.17 74.87
CA MET A 1 18.55 -0.73 73.68
C MET A 1 18.36 -1.77 72.59
N ARG A 2 17.38 -1.56 71.69
CA ARG A 2 17.07 -2.44 70.56
C ARG A 2 16.87 -1.54 69.35
N ILE A 3 17.73 -1.70 68.36
CA ILE A 3 17.66 -1.04 67.05
C ILE A 3 16.85 -1.98 66.14
N PRO A 4 15.78 -1.54 65.46
CA PRO A 4 15.16 -2.33 64.41
C PRO A 4 15.80 -2.01 63.05
N LEU A 5 16.08 -3.06 62.29
CA LEU A 5 16.44 -3.05 60.88
C LEU A 5 15.29 -2.42 60.06
N LEU A 6 15.63 -1.48 59.18
CA LEU A 6 14.73 -0.93 58.17
C LEU A 6 14.89 -1.75 56.87
N SER A 7 13.86 -2.50 56.48
CA SER A 7 13.81 -3.19 55.18
C SER A 7 13.31 -2.21 54.12
N LEU A 8 14.13 -1.98 53.09
CA LEU A 8 13.79 -1.16 51.92
C LEU A 8 12.92 -2.00 50.96
N PHE A 9 11.66 -1.61 50.76
CA PHE A 9 10.82 -2.13 49.67
C PHE A 9 11.13 -1.33 48.40
N PHE A 10 11.70 -1.98 47.38
CA PHE A 10 11.70 -1.46 46.02
C PHE A 10 10.31 -1.67 45.43
N ALA A 11 9.54 -0.59 45.28
CA ALA A 11 8.34 -0.60 44.47
C ALA A 11 8.75 -0.53 43.00
N ILE A 12 8.54 -1.62 42.26
CA ILE A 12 8.58 -1.60 40.79
C ILE A 12 7.29 -0.91 40.35
N SER A 13 7.37 0.37 40.02
CA SER A 13 6.29 1.08 39.35
C SER A 13 6.20 0.58 37.90
N GLY A 14 5.19 -0.25 37.59
CA GLY A 14 4.82 -0.52 36.21
C GLY A 14 4.34 0.77 35.56
N SER A 15 5.00 1.18 34.49
CA SER A 15 4.55 2.29 33.66
C SER A 15 3.24 1.89 32.98
N VAL A 16 2.13 2.49 33.39
CA VAL A 16 0.86 2.38 32.67
C VAL A 16 0.99 3.27 31.44
N PHE A 17 1.29 2.67 30.28
CA PHE A 17 1.18 3.36 29.00
C PHE A 17 -0.32 3.60 28.72
N GLY A 18 -0.70 4.86 28.48
CA GLY A 18 -2.04 5.16 27.96
C GLY A 18 -2.16 4.64 26.53
N GLN A 19 -3.36 4.20 26.12
CA GLN A 19 -3.58 3.76 24.74
C GLN A 19 -3.31 4.93 23.76
N SER A 20 -2.19 4.88 23.04
CA SER A 20 -2.00 5.66 21.81
C SER A 20 -2.59 4.86 20.65
N PHE A 21 -3.48 5.48 19.86
CA PHE A 21 -3.86 4.93 18.56
C PHE A 21 -2.81 5.38 17.56
N ASN A 22 -2.16 4.43 16.89
CA ASN A 22 -1.14 4.69 15.89
C ASN A 22 -1.50 3.92 14.61
N GLU A 23 -1.35 4.57 13.46
CA GLU A 23 -1.61 4.00 12.15
C GLU A 23 -0.52 4.41 11.16
N ARG A 24 -0.30 3.57 10.13
CA ARG A 24 0.63 3.86 9.04
C ARG A 24 0.22 3.12 7.77
N ASN A 25 0.49 3.71 6.61
CA ASN A 25 0.46 2.97 5.36
C ASN A 25 1.73 2.13 5.19
N THR A 26 1.56 0.92 4.68
CA THR A 26 2.63 0.19 3.99
C THR A 26 3.16 1.05 2.83
N SER A 27 4.47 0.99 2.59
CA SER A 27 5.18 1.97 1.76
C SER A 27 6.15 1.40 0.73
N ILE A 28 6.37 0.08 0.74
CA ILE A 28 7.39 -0.56 -0.10
C ILE A 28 6.83 -1.16 -1.39
N SER A 29 5.68 -1.81 -1.34
CA SER A 29 5.01 -2.39 -2.51
C SER A 29 4.17 -1.35 -3.27
N ASN A 30 3.51 -1.81 -4.34
CA ASN A 30 2.50 -1.03 -5.07
C ASN A 30 1.11 -1.11 -4.42
N VAL A 31 1.03 -1.60 -3.17
CA VAL A 31 -0.17 -1.61 -2.32
C VAL A 31 0.08 -0.73 -1.10
N ALA A 32 -0.72 0.32 -0.92
CA ALA A 32 -0.71 1.16 0.28
C ALA A 32 -1.94 0.86 1.14
N ILE A 33 -1.81 -0.12 2.04
CA ILE A 33 -2.82 -0.45 3.04
C ILE A 33 -2.49 0.19 4.39
N ASN A 34 -3.48 0.78 5.04
CA ASN A 34 -3.34 1.32 6.40
C ASN A 34 -3.33 0.16 7.41
N VAL A 35 -2.40 0.21 8.36
CA VAL A 35 -2.24 -0.76 9.44
C VAL A 35 -2.24 -0.01 10.76
N THR A 36 -2.92 -0.53 11.77
CA THR A 36 -2.96 0.09 13.10
C THR A 36 -2.32 -0.78 14.18
N ASN A 37 -1.94 -0.14 15.29
CA ASN A 37 -1.39 -0.82 16.46
C ASN A 37 -2.42 -1.59 17.31
N ILE A 38 -3.65 -1.77 16.81
CA ILE A 38 -4.75 -2.49 17.47
C ILE A 38 -5.39 -3.55 16.56
N GLY A 39 -4.72 -3.91 15.45
CA GLY A 39 -5.17 -4.99 14.59
C GLY A 39 -6.31 -4.61 13.63
N THR A 40 -6.43 -3.33 13.26
CA THR A 40 -7.31 -2.91 12.17
C THR A 40 -6.51 -2.58 10.91
N PHE A 41 -7.14 -2.79 9.76
CA PHE A 41 -6.60 -2.47 8.44
C PHE A 41 -7.58 -1.58 7.67
N GLY A 42 -7.06 -0.68 6.84
CA GLY A 42 -7.87 0.40 6.27
C GLY A 42 -8.24 1.46 7.32
N ASN A 43 -8.72 2.61 6.86
CA ASN A 43 -8.94 3.78 7.72
C ASN A 43 -10.39 4.29 7.72
N ALA A 44 -11.33 3.53 7.16
CA ALA A 44 -12.74 3.90 7.03
C ALA A 44 -12.97 5.27 6.33
N PHE A 45 -12.02 5.67 5.47
CA PHE A 45 -11.95 6.99 4.83
C PHE A 45 -12.01 8.17 5.84
N ARG A 46 -11.54 7.95 7.08
CA ARG A 46 -11.44 8.99 8.12
C ARG A 46 -10.34 9.97 7.76
N GLY A 47 -10.65 11.27 7.75
CA GLY A 47 -9.68 12.32 7.40
C GLY A 47 -9.16 12.26 5.94
N TYR A 48 -9.69 11.32 5.15
CA TYR A 48 -9.19 10.95 3.82
C TYR A 48 -10.32 11.02 2.78
N ARG A 49 -11.10 12.10 2.82
CA ARG A 49 -12.24 12.31 1.88
C ARG A 49 -11.84 13.03 0.60
N ASP A 50 -10.75 13.76 0.68
CA ASP A 50 -10.17 14.62 -0.36
C ASP A 50 -8.87 14.05 -0.95
N GLY A 51 -8.44 12.86 -0.51
CA GLY A 51 -7.17 12.25 -0.93
C GLY A 51 -5.91 12.76 -0.22
N SER A 52 -6.02 13.71 0.72
CA SER A 52 -4.88 14.37 1.37
C SER A 52 -4.30 13.66 2.61
N GLY A 53 -4.99 12.63 3.11
CA GLY A 53 -4.59 11.82 4.26
C GLY A 53 -4.00 10.44 3.92
N THR A 54 -3.97 9.57 4.94
CA THR A 54 -3.56 8.16 4.83
C THR A 54 -4.47 7.41 3.87
N LYS A 55 -3.92 6.54 3.03
CA LYS A 55 -4.68 5.70 2.10
C LYS A 55 -5.38 4.60 2.88
N SER A 56 -6.52 4.09 2.43
CA SER A 56 -7.17 2.98 3.14
C SER A 56 -6.57 1.64 2.69
N CYS A 57 -6.70 1.35 1.39
CA CYS A 57 -6.00 0.29 0.66
C CYS A 57 -5.95 0.72 -0.81
N GLU A 58 -4.95 1.52 -1.17
CA GLU A 58 -4.78 2.02 -2.53
C GLU A 58 -3.94 1.05 -3.38
N TYR A 59 -4.41 0.74 -4.58
CA TYR A 59 -3.67 -0.03 -5.58
C TYR A 59 -4.12 0.31 -7.01
N PRO A 60 -3.20 0.50 -7.95
CA PRO A 60 -1.79 0.82 -7.73
C PRO A 60 -1.65 2.07 -6.85
N VAL A 61 -0.54 2.20 -6.13
CA VAL A 61 -0.23 3.41 -5.37
C VAL A 61 -0.25 4.63 -6.31
N GLN A 62 -0.85 5.74 -5.84
CA GLN A 62 -1.13 6.97 -6.61
C GLN A 62 -2.22 6.89 -7.68
N SER A 63 -2.97 5.79 -7.78
CA SER A 63 -4.10 5.70 -8.71
C SER A 63 -5.35 6.44 -8.22
N GLY A 64 -5.48 6.64 -6.91
CA GLY A 64 -6.71 7.03 -6.24
C GLY A 64 -7.77 5.92 -6.19
N ILE A 65 -7.45 4.69 -6.61
CA ILE A 65 -8.35 3.55 -6.49
C ILE A 65 -8.16 2.91 -5.11
N GLU A 66 -9.15 3.11 -4.27
CA GLU A 66 -9.24 2.52 -2.94
C GLU A 66 -9.99 1.19 -3.00
N HIS A 67 -9.58 0.22 -2.19
CA HIS A 67 -10.09 -1.17 -2.22
C HIS A 67 -10.70 -1.63 -0.89
N LEU A 68 -10.51 -0.87 0.19
CA LEU A 68 -10.89 -1.27 1.54
C LEU A 68 -11.51 -0.10 2.27
N PHE A 69 -12.68 -0.29 2.87
CA PHE A 69 -13.19 0.63 3.89
C PHE A 69 -12.46 0.39 5.21
N GLU A 70 -12.66 -0.79 5.80
CA GLU A 70 -12.00 -1.22 7.04
C GLU A 70 -11.99 -2.74 7.11
N SER A 71 -11.03 -3.30 7.83
CA SER A 71 -10.86 -4.71 8.10
C SER A 71 -10.27 -4.92 9.49
N GLY A 72 -10.43 -6.12 10.03
CA GLY A 72 -9.84 -6.53 11.29
C GLY A 72 -10.04 -8.02 11.55
N ILE A 73 -9.52 -8.48 12.67
CA ILE A 73 -9.54 -9.86 13.08
C ILE A 73 -10.74 -10.14 13.98
N TRP A 74 -11.30 -11.35 13.86
CA TRP A 74 -12.26 -11.90 14.81
C TRP A 74 -11.66 -13.18 15.39
N PHE A 75 -11.67 -13.29 16.72
CA PHE A 75 -11.29 -14.51 17.41
C PHE A 75 -12.45 -14.97 18.28
N GLY A 76 -12.89 -16.20 18.09
CA GLY A 76 -14.07 -16.73 18.77
C GLY A 76 -13.89 -18.18 19.18
N GLY A 77 -14.51 -18.57 20.29
CA GLY A 77 -14.34 -19.92 20.84
C GLY A 77 -15.37 -20.24 21.91
N ILE A 78 -15.33 -21.47 22.41
CA ILE A 78 -16.16 -21.95 23.50
C ILE A 78 -15.33 -21.95 24.79
N VAL A 79 -15.70 -21.09 25.73
CA VAL A 79 -15.07 -20.96 27.05
C VAL A 79 -16.09 -21.33 28.11
N ASN A 80 -15.83 -22.37 28.91
CA ASN A 80 -16.74 -22.85 29.96
C ASN A 80 -18.19 -23.10 29.45
N GLY A 81 -18.33 -23.58 28.21
CA GLY A 81 -19.61 -23.86 27.57
C GLY A 81 -20.34 -22.63 27.01
N GLN A 82 -19.75 -21.44 27.09
CA GLN A 82 -20.26 -20.21 26.48
C GLN A 82 -19.46 -19.85 25.24
N THR A 83 -20.17 -19.40 24.22
CA THR A 83 -19.57 -18.86 23.01
C THR A 83 -19.19 -17.40 23.22
N LEU A 84 -17.92 -17.07 23.02
CA LEU A 84 -17.36 -15.72 23.12
C LEU A 84 -16.68 -15.35 21.80
N VAL A 85 -16.75 -14.07 21.43
CA VAL A 85 -16.07 -13.53 20.24
C VAL A 85 -15.54 -12.12 20.53
N SER A 86 -14.25 -11.93 20.34
CA SER A 86 -13.58 -10.63 20.38
C SER A 86 -13.20 -10.19 18.97
N THR A 87 -13.40 -8.91 18.65
CA THR A 87 -13.20 -8.37 17.30
C THR A 87 -12.35 -7.11 17.35
N SER A 88 -11.42 -6.94 16.40
CA SER A 88 -10.68 -5.68 16.26
C SER A 88 -11.37 -4.71 15.32
N ALA A 89 -12.26 -5.19 14.46
CA ALA A 89 -13.10 -4.35 13.61
C ALA A 89 -14.47 -4.97 13.38
N TYR A 90 -15.45 -4.11 13.11
CA TYR A 90 -16.85 -4.45 12.93
C TYR A 90 -17.50 -3.50 11.93
N ASP A 91 -18.57 -3.94 11.27
CA ASP A 91 -19.23 -3.20 10.19
C ASP A 91 -19.96 -1.95 10.72
N ALA A 92 -19.19 -0.88 10.90
CA ALA A 92 -19.59 0.36 11.51
C ALA A 92 -19.38 1.53 10.55
N SER A 93 -20.36 2.41 10.44
CA SER A 93 -20.37 3.52 9.46
C SER A 93 -19.21 4.52 9.53
N SER A 94 -18.45 4.54 10.63
CA SER A 94 -17.28 5.41 10.85
C SER A 94 -16.00 4.62 11.12
N GLY A 95 -16.08 3.29 11.02
CA GLY A 95 -15.08 2.35 11.52
C GLY A 95 -14.76 2.50 13.00
N TYR A 96 -13.53 2.13 13.36
CA TYR A 96 -12.93 2.26 14.70
C TYR A 96 -13.27 3.57 15.41
N SER A 97 -13.67 3.41 16.68
CA SER A 97 -13.84 4.48 17.63
C SER A 97 -13.58 3.94 19.03
N THR A 98 -12.80 4.68 19.82
CA THR A 98 -12.35 4.27 21.15
C THR A 98 -13.52 3.87 22.06
N GLY A 99 -13.51 2.63 22.57
CA GLY A 99 -14.51 2.09 23.49
C GLY A 99 -15.84 1.68 22.84
N ARG A 100 -15.97 1.76 21.52
CA ARG A 100 -17.18 1.32 20.81
C ARG A 100 -17.26 -0.21 20.73
N ALA A 101 -18.47 -0.75 20.73
CA ALA A 101 -18.71 -2.18 20.52
C ALA A 101 -18.22 -2.63 19.13
N GLY A 102 -17.64 -3.83 19.05
CA GLY A 102 -17.01 -4.35 17.82
C GLY A 102 -15.53 -3.96 17.65
N PHE A 103 -14.93 -3.34 18.67
CA PHE A 103 -13.53 -2.93 18.70
C PHE A 103 -12.94 -3.27 20.08
N GLU A 104 -12.94 -4.56 20.41
CA GLU A 104 -12.64 -5.07 21.75
C GLU A 104 -11.13 -5.22 22.03
N PHE A 105 -10.28 -5.25 21.01
CA PHE A 105 -8.84 -5.31 21.20
C PHE A 105 -8.24 -3.94 21.58
N THR A 106 -7.28 -3.97 22.50
CA THR A 106 -6.56 -2.82 23.03
C THR A 106 -5.06 -3.02 22.88
N ASN A 107 -4.33 -1.92 22.73
CA ASN A 107 -2.89 -1.96 22.50
C ASN A 107 -2.10 -2.46 23.73
N LYS A 108 -1.05 -3.25 23.50
CA LYS A 108 -0.13 -3.78 24.54
C LYS A 108 1.33 -3.36 24.34
N SER A 109 1.75 -3.03 23.12
CA SER A 109 3.17 -2.72 22.79
C SER A 109 3.51 -1.24 22.59
N GLY A 110 2.55 -0.32 22.72
CA GLY A 110 2.70 1.08 22.31
C GLY A 110 2.51 1.28 20.80
N ASP A 111 3.33 2.14 20.20
CA ASP A 111 3.25 2.44 18.76
C ASP A 111 3.63 1.22 17.90
N LEU A 112 3.32 1.28 16.59
CA LEU A 112 3.75 0.26 15.63
C LEU A 112 5.27 0.14 15.64
N GLN A 113 5.77 -1.10 15.63
CA GLN A 113 7.19 -1.41 15.55
C GLN A 113 7.57 -1.74 14.09
N TYR A 114 8.84 -1.48 13.74
CA TYR A 114 9.34 -1.55 12.37
C TYR A 114 10.56 -2.45 12.28
N ARG A 115 10.61 -3.26 11.23
CA ARG A 115 11.85 -3.90 10.76
C ARG A 115 11.91 -3.81 9.25
N SER A 116 13.12 -3.89 8.71
CA SER A 116 13.37 -3.92 7.27
C SER A 116 14.53 -4.85 6.98
N SER A 117 14.43 -5.64 5.92
CA SER A 117 15.55 -6.43 5.42
C SER A 117 16.53 -5.63 4.57
N PHE A 118 16.22 -4.37 4.23
CA PHE A 118 17.16 -3.51 3.51
C PHE A 118 18.31 -3.05 4.42
N PHE A 119 19.55 -3.36 4.03
CA PHE A 119 20.76 -2.97 4.78
C PHE A 119 20.95 -1.45 4.92
N ASP A 120 20.36 -0.66 4.02
CA ASP A 120 20.41 0.81 4.05
C ASP A 120 19.24 1.45 4.80
N SER A 121 18.31 0.65 5.32
CA SER A 121 17.20 1.14 6.12
C SER A 121 17.68 1.50 7.54
N PRO A 122 17.22 2.63 8.11
CA PRO A 122 17.44 2.91 9.54
C PRO A 122 16.73 1.89 10.46
N PHE A 123 15.85 1.06 9.91
CA PHE A 123 15.14 -0.03 10.60
C PHE A 123 15.69 -1.41 10.22
N PHE A 124 16.89 -1.48 9.64
CA PHE A 124 17.52 -2.75 9.31
C PHE A 124 17.56 -3.70 10.52
N SER A 125 17.08 -4.93 10.33
CA SER A 125 17.12 -5.98 11.34
C SER A 125 17.32 -7.32 10.64
N PRO A 126 18.26 -8.16 11.10
CA PRO A 126 18.44 -9.51 10.57
C PRO A 126 17.23 -10.42 10.87
N GLU A 127 16.35 -10.02 11.78
CA GLU A 127 15.08 -10.68 12.07
C GLU A 127 13.92 -10.20 11.19
N ALA A 128 14.16 -9.28 10.24
CA ALA A 128 13.13 -8.84 9.29
C ALA A 128 12.80 -9.95 8.30
N VAL A 129 11.50 -10.17 8.07
CA VAL A 129 11.00 -11.16 7.11
C VAL A 129 10.88 -10.57 5.71
N SER A 130 10.53 -9.28 5.64
CA SER A 130 10.31 -8.57 4.39
C SER A 130 11.04 -7.23 4.35
N HIS A 131 10.94 -6.55 3.21
CA HIS A 131 11.51 -5.23 3.03
C HIS A 131 10.91 -4.18 3.99
N GLU A 132 9.66 -4.37 4.41
CA GLU A 132 8.99 -3.61 5.47
C GLU A 132 8.08 -4.53 6.29
N ASP A 133 8.47 -4.75 7.55
CA ASP A 133 7.63 -5.40 8.54
C ASP A 133 6.99 -4.35 9.45
N LEU A 134 5.66 -4.40 9.59
CA LEU A 134 4.93 -3.64 10.61
C LEU A 134 4.42 -4.59 11.68
N ILE A 135 4.75 -4.31 12.94
CA ILE A 135 4.45 -5.22 14.06
C ILE A 135 3.61 -4.49 15.11
N SER A 136 2.55 -5.15 15.57
CA SER A 136 1.72 -4.69 16.67
C SER A 136 1.41 -5.83 17.64
N VAL A 137 1.27 -5.49 18.93
CA VAL A 137 0.78 -6.41 19.95
C VAL A 137 -0.42 -5.79 20.63
N TYR A 138 -1.52 -6.53 20.65
CA TYR A 138 -2.80 -6.10 21.17
C TYR A 138 -3.52 -7.27 21.84
N THR A 139 -4.50 -6.96 22.68
CA THR A 139 -5.14 -7.93 23.58
C THR A 139 -6.59 -7.57 23.83
N ASP A 140 -7.44 -8.58 24.01
CA ASP A 140 -8.82 -8.38 24.43
C ASP A 140 -8.98 -8.41 25.96
N GLU A 141 -7.91 -8.46 26.76
CA GLU A 141 -8.02 -8.64 28.22
C GLU A 141 -8.72 -7.47 28.96
N ASN A 142 -8.73 -6.29 28.35
CA ASN A 142 -9.17 -5.06 28.98
C ASN A 142 -10.65 -4.79 28.74
N ILE A 143 -11.42 -4.47 29.79
CA ILE A 143 -12.82 -4.01 29.69
C ILE A 143 -12.95 -2.47 29.71
N LEU A 144 -11.86 -1.79 30.03
CA LEU A 144 -11.70 -0.34 29.97
C LEU A 144 -10.51 -0.01 29.06
N ILE A 145 -10.59 1.08 28.31
CA ILE A 145 -9.48 1.56 27.49
C ILE A 145 -8.29 1.92 28.41
N PRO A 146 -7.11 1.28 28.24
CA PRO A 146 -5.95 1.48 29.11
C PRO A 146 -5.57 2.95 29.29
N GLY A 147 -5.36 3.36 30.55
CA GLY A 147 -5.05 4.74 30.91
C GLY A 147 -6.25 5.69 30.93
N THR A 148 -7.47 5.20 30.70
CA THR A 148 -8.69 6.03 30.73
C THR A 148 -9.78 5.42 31.64
N GLN A 149 -10.96 6.03 31.67
CA GLN A 149 -12.17 5.49 32.30
C GLN A 149 -13.24 5.11 31.26
N ILE A 150 -12.87 5.08 29.97
CA ILE A 150 -13.79 4.76 28.89
C ILE A 150 -14.03 3.25 28.89
N GLN A 151 -15.29 2.84 29.07
CA GLN A 151 -15.70 1.45 28.98
C GLN A 151 -15.73 0.99 27.52
N ILE A 152 -15.26 -0.23 27.29
CA ILE A 152 -15.43 -0.92 26.01
C ILE A 152 -16.85 -1.50 25.97
N GLN A 153 -17.70 -0.94 25.12
CA GLN A 153 -19.11 -1.31 25.04
C GLN A 153 -19.27 -2.76 24.57
N GLY A 154 -20.11 -3.54 25.25
CA GLY A 154 -20.36 -4.94 24.92
C GLY A 154 -19.27 -5.91 25.40
N HIS A 155 -18.07 -5.43 25.71
CA HIS A 155 -16.94 -6.27 26.11
C HIS A 155 -16.91 -6.50 27.63
N THR A 156 -17.66 -7.50 28.08
CA THR A 156 -17.82 -7.79 29.52
C THR A 156 -17.18 -9.10 29.96
N ASN A 157 -16.93 -10.02 29.01
CA ASN A 157 -16.36 -11.34 29.25
C ASN A 157 -15.17 -11.55 28.31
N PRO A 158 -14.01 -10.91 28.57
CA PRO A 158 -12.83 -11.05 27.73
C PRO A 158 -12.34 -12.50 27.67
N MET A 159 -11.81 -12.90 26.52
CA MET A 159 -11.21 -14.21 26.31
C MET A 159 -9.77 -14.28 26.81
N PHE A 160 -9.14 -13.14 27.10
CA PHE A 160 -7.74 -13.00 27.51
C PHE A 160 -6.78 -13.59 26.46
N VAL A 161 -7.00 -13.22 25.21
CA VAL A 161 -6.12 -13.54 24.09
C VAL A 161 -5.22 -12.37 23.77
N ASP A 162 -3.92 -12.65 23.69
CA ASP A 162 -2.94 -11.72 23.15
C ASP A 162 -2.69 -12.06 21.69
N VAL A 163 -2.58 -11.03 20.86
CA VAL A 163 -2.29 -11.16 19.43
C VAL A 163 -1.07 -10.33 19.11
N ARG A 164 -0.05 -10.98 18.54
CA ARG A 164 1.04 -10.32 17.83
C ARG A 164 0.75 -10.39 16.34
N GLY A 165 0.38 -9.25 15.75
CA GLY A 165 0.20 -9.11 14.31
C GLY A 165 1.49 -8.63 13.65
N GLU A 166 1.90 -9.28 12.58
CA GLU A 166 3.00 -8.90 11.71
C GLU A 166 2.48 -8.73 10.29
N VAL A 167 2.77 -7.59 9.67
CA VAL A 167 2.43 -7.28 8.29
C VAL A 167 3.71 -7.27 7.49
N TYR A 168 3.78 -8.07 6.43
CA TYR A 168 4.96 -8.20 5.57
C TYR A 168 4.70 -7.60 4.20
N ASN A 169 5.65 -6.81 3.71
CA ASN A 169 5.53 -6.04 2.49
C ASN A 169 6.84 -6.10 1.67
N TRP A 170 6.75 -6.54 0.42
CA TRP A 170 7.91 -6.69 -0.48
C TRP A 170 7.77 -5.80 -1.72
N SER A 171 8.91 -5.43 -2.29
CA SER A 171 8.99 -4.61 -3.51
C SER A 171 9.57 -5.39 -4.69
N TYR A 172 9.28 -6.67 -4.82
CA TYR A 172 9.60 -7.41 -6.04
C TYR A 172 8.45 -7.30 -7.03
N SER A 173 8.72 -7.39 -8.34
CA SER A 173 7.69 -7.29 -9.38
C SER A 173 6.61 -8.38 -9.29
N PHE A 174 6.93 -9.54 -8.70
CA PHE A 174 6.00 -10.64 -8.46
C PHE A 174 5.37 -10.63 -7.05
N SER A 175 5.63 -9.59 -6.25
CA SER A 175 5.12 -9.49 -4.87
C SER A 175 4.56 -8.12 -4.52
N ASP A 176 4.66 -7.13 -5.40
CA ASP A 176 4.27 -5.74 -5.10
C ASP A 176 2.76 -5.49 -5.15
N PHE A 177 1.96 -6.55 -5.33
CA PHE A 177 0.51 -6.53 -5.45
C PHE A 177 -0.21 -7.29 -4.32
N PHE A 178 0.52 -7.72 -3.29
CA PHE A 178 -0.08 -8.30 -2.09
C PHE A 178 0.63 -7.82 -0.82
N VAL A 179 -0.07 -7.95 0.30
CA VAL A 179 0.45 -7.73 1.65
C VAL A 179 0.06 -8.93 2.51
N ILE A 180 1.04 -9.54 3.18
CA ILE A 180 0.80 -10.70 4.05
C ILE A 180 0.54 -10.23 5.48
N LEU A 181 -0.45 -10.84 6.12
CA LEU A 181 -0.85 -10.61 7.50
C LEU A 181 -0.63 -11.92 8.29
N ASN A 182 0.33 -11.91 9.20
CA ASN A 182 0.65 -13.05 10.06
C ASN A 182 0.26 -12.74 11.51
N PHE A 183 -0.42 -13.67 12.18
CA PHE A 183 -0.91 -13.47 13.54
C PHE A 183 -0.48 -14.61 14.44
N TYR A 184 0.19 -14.28 15.54
CA TYR A 184 0.41 -15.19 16.66
C TYR A 184 -0.61 -14.88 17.74
N VAL A 185 -1.55 -15.80 17.95
CA VAL A 185 -2.59 -15.70 18.98
C VAL A 185 -2.21 -16.58 20.15
N VAL A 186 -2.14 -16.01 21.36
CA VAL A 186 -1.77 -16.71 22.58
C VAL A 186 -2.95 -16.72 23.54
N ASN A 187 -3.30 -17.90 24.06
CA ASN A 187 -4.28 -18.01 25.15
C ASN A 187 -3.60 -17.60 26.47
N ASN A 188 -3.78 -16.36 26.90
CA ASN A 188 -3.30 -15.85 28.19
C ASN A 188 -4.35 -15.95 29.30
N SER A 189 -5.46 -16.65 29.06
CA SER A 189 -6.47 -16.93 30.06
C SER A 189 -6.04 -18.07 31.01
N GLN A 190 -6.90 -18.36 32.00
CA GLN A 190 -6.78 -19.56 32.84
C GLN A 190 -7.71 -20.70 32.38
N ASN A 191 -8.43 -20.51 31.27
CA ASN A 191 -9.44 -21.42 30.79
C ASN A 191 -9.01 -22.07 29.46
N LEU A 192 -9.55 -23.26 29.21
CA LEU A 192 -9.55 -23.83 27.88
C LEU A 192 -10.46 -23.00 26.97
N ILE A 193 -9.96 -22.65 25.78
CA ILE A 193 -10.78 -22.13 24.68
C ILE A 193 -10.91 -23.30 23.69
N ASP A 194 -12.08 -23.93 23.63
CA ASP A 194 -12.29 -25.04 22.70
C ASP A 194 -13.00 -24.57 21.43
N SER A 195 -12.78 -25.32 20.35
CA SER A 195 -13.34 -25.02 19.03
C SER A 195 -13.13 -23.56 18.60
N ALA A 196 -11.91 -23.06 18.78
CA ALA A 196 -11.58 -21.70 18.43
C ALA A 196 -11.54 -21.50 16.91
N TYR A 197 -12.02 -20.35 16.45
CA TYR A 197 -11.92 -19.90 15.08
C TYR A 197 -11.22 -18.55 15.04
N PHE A 198 -10.39 -18.37 14.04
CA PHE A 198 -9.83 -17.06 13.69
C PHE A 198 -10.40 -16.65 12.35
N ALA A 199 -10.75 -15.38 12.20
CA ALA A 199 -11.24 -14.87 10.92
C ALA A 199 -10.66 -13.50 10.59
N LEU A 200 -10.43 -13.28 9.30
CA LEU A 200 -10.24 -11.95 8.75
C LEU A 200 -11.59 -11.45 8.24
N TRP A 201 -12.03 -10.32 8.80
CA TRP A 201 -13.20 -9.58 8.34
C TRP A 201 -12.75 -8.41 7.49
N ALA A 202 -13.38 -8.16 6.34
CA ALA A 202 -13.11 -7.01 5.48
C ALA A 202 -14.39 -6.44 4.88
N ASN A 203 -14.58 -5.13 5.04
CA ASN A 203 -15.53 -4.35 4.25
C ASN A 203 -14.77 -3.75 3.05
N THR A 204 -14.76 -4.49 1.94
CA THR A 204 -14.09 -4.08 0.70
C THR A 204 -14.93 -3.09 -0.07
N VAL A 205 -14.30 -2.03 -0.57
CA VAL A 205 -14.94 -1.00 -1.38
C VAL A 205 -13.97 -0.61 -2.47
N ILE A 206 -14.32 -0.87 -3.74
CA ILE A 206 -13.49 -0.48 -4.88
C ILE A 206 -14.03 0.79 -5.48
N ARG A 207 -13.35 1.92 -5.30
CA ARG A 207 -13.76 3.24 -5.80
C ARG A 207 -12.57 4.12 -6.15
N ASN A 208 -12.72 4.91 -7.20
CA ASN A 208 -11.73 5.91 -7.56
C ASN A 208 -12.08 7.24 -6.89
N ILE A 209 -11.35 7.59 -5.84
CA ILE A 209 -11.63 8.80 -5.08
C ILE A 209 -11.42 10.06 -5.90
N ASN A 210 -10.62 10.04 -6.97
CA ASN A 210 -10.39 11.18 -7.89
C ASN A 210 -11.59 11.46 -8.82
N ILE A 211 -12.55 10.53 -8.89
CA ILE A 211 -13.77 10.64 -9.69
C ILE A 211 -14.98 10.79 -8.79
N THR A 212 -15.09 9.92 -7.79
CA THR A 212 -16.16 9.96 -6.80
C THR A 212 -15.53 10.13 -5.41
N PRO A 213 -15.49 11.34 -4.85
CA PRO A 213 -14.93 11.57 -3.52
C PRO A 213 -15.62 10.74 -2.43
N ALA A 214 -14.86 10.24 -1.46
CA ALA A 214 -15.41 9.49 -0.33
C ALA A 214 -16.43 10.33 0.47
N GLY A 215 -17.67 9.85 0.53
CA GLY A 215 -18.79 10.54 1.18
C GLY A 215 -19.57 11.51 0.31
N SER A 216 -19.14 11.74 -0.94
CA SER A 216 -20.04 12.30 -1.95
C SER A 216 -21.13 11.26 -2.29
N GLY A 217 -22.40 11.66 -2.29
CA GLY A 217 -23.51 10.76 -2.67
C GLY A 217 -24.01 9.75 -1.60
N GLY A 218 -23.51 9.79 -0.36
CA GLY A 218 -24.01 8.95 0.73
C GLY A 218 -23.74 7.45 0.52
N SER A 219 -24.79 6.61 0.57
CA SER A 219 -24.65 5.15 0.40
C SER A 219 -24.22 4.72 -1.01
N ALA A 220 -24.36 5.61 -2.01
CA ALA A 220 -23.98 5.35 -3.40
C ALA A 220 -22.47 5.14 -3.60
N PHE A 221 -21.64 5.60 -2.66
CA PHE A 221 -20.21 5.33 -2.67
C PHE A 221 -19.91 3.85 -2.42
N TYR A 222 -20.68 3.21 -1.54
CA TYR A 222 -20.36 1.91 -0.94
C TYR A 222 -21.11 0.73 -1.56
N ASN A 223 -22.23 0.97 -2.26
CA ASN A 223 -23.15 -0.08 -2.68
C ASN A 223 -22.92 -0.61 -4.10
N LYS A 224 -21.67 -0.56 -4.56
CA LYS A 224 -21.29 -0.79 -5.96
C LYS A 224 -20.42 -2.03 -6.17
N GLY A 225 -19.86 -2.58 -5.10
CA GLY A 225 -19.02 -3.78 -5.18
C GLY A 225 -19.83 -5.04 -5.45
N GLY A 226 -19.30 -5.93 -6.27
CA GLY A 226 -19.71 -7.33 -6.34
C GLY A 226 -18.71 -8.19 -5.57
N ASN A 227 -19.19 -9.21 -4.87
CA ASN A 227 -18.35 -10.11 -4.06
C ASN A 227 -18.32 -11.52 -4.65
N GLY A 228 -17.32 -12.30 -4.27
CA GLY A 228 -17.24 -13.72 -4.57
C GLY A 228 -16.32 -14.46 -3.61
N TYR A 229 -16.38 -15.79 -3.65
CA TYR A 229 -15.49 -16.66 -2.91
C TYR A 229 -14.98 -17.79 -3.82
N LEU A 230 -13.66 -17.97 -3.83
CA LEU A 230 -12.96 -19.01 -4.59
C LEU A 230 -12.54 -20.12 -3.63
N ASP A 231 -13.33 -21.19 -3.57
CA ASP A 231 -13.11 -22.32 -2.65
C ASP A 231 -11.75 -22.99 -2.86
N SER A 232 -11.28 -23.06 -4.10
CA SER A 232 -9.97 -23.64 -4.44
C SER A 232 -8.79 -22.83 -3.89
N LEU A 233 -9.01 -21.56 -3.56
CA LEU A 233 -7.98 -20.65 -3.04
C LEU A 233 -8.26 -20.20 -1.60
N PHE A 234 -9.40 -20.61 -1.01
CA PHE A 234 -9.87 -20.16 0.30
C PHE A 234 -9.86 -18.63 0.42
N MET A 235 -10.33 -17.97 -0.64
CA MET A 235 -10.20 -16.53 -0.83
C MET A 235 -11.56 -15.90 -1.14
N ALA A 236 -11.97 -14.92 -0.32
CA ALA A 236 -13.04 -14.01 -0.69
C ALA A 236 -12.47 -12.87 -1.53
N TYR A 237 -13.25 -12.31 -2.45
CA TYR A 237 -12.82 -11.18 -3.28
C TYR A 237 -13.97 -10.24 -3.59
N CYS A 238 -13.61 -9.00 -3.94
CA CYS A 238 -14.50 -7.95 -4.38
C CYS A 238 -13.98 -7.35 -5.69
N PHE A 239 -14.89 -6.83 -6.51
CA PHE A 239 -14.63 -6.11 -7.75
C PHE A 239 -15.63 -4.95 -7.89
N ASP A 240 -15.32 -3.93 -8.69
CA ASP A 240 -16.29 -2.89 -9.00
C ASP A 240 -17.31 -3.38 -10.04
N ALA A 241 -18.56 -3.61 -9.61
CA ALA A 241 -19.62 -4.07 -10.48
C ALA A 241 -20.40 -2.93 -11.16
N ASP A 242 -20.53 -1.75 -10.54
CA ASP A 242 -21.38 -0.65 -11.04
C ASP A 242 -21.01 0.75 -10.47
N GLY A 243 -19.78 0.93 -10.00
CA GLY A 243 -19.32 2.14 -9.33
C GLY A 243 -18.80 3.18 -10.31
N ASP A 244 -17.53 3.05 -10.67
CA ASP A 244 -16.82 3.95 -11.57
C ASP A 244 -16.35 3.16 -12.81
N VAL A 245 -17.30 2.53 -13.52
CA VAL A 245 -17.05 1.62 -14.66
C VAL A 245 -16.00 2.18 -15.64
N GLY A 246 -14.95 1.39 -15.89
CA GLY A 246 -13.81 1.77 -16.74
C GLY A 246 -12.70 2.54 -16.03
N PHE A 247 -12.85 2.88 -14.75
CA PHE A 247 -11.88 3.63 -13.96
C PHE A 247 -11.38 2.89 -12.71
N THR A 248 -11.97 1.73 -12.42
CA THR A 248 -11.84 0.92 -11.20
C THR A 248 -11.84 -0.58 -11.53
N ASP A 249 -11.46 -0.94 -12.76
CA ASP A 249 -11.44 -2.32 -13.28
C ASP A 249 -10.31 -3.13 -12.61
N THR A 250 -10.51 -3.42 -11.33
CA THR A 250 -9.55 -3.97 -10.37
C THR A 250 -10.28 -4.89 -9.39
N TYR A 251 -9.51 -5.72 -8.70
CA TYR A 251 -9.96 -6.69 -7.72
C TYR A 251 -9.17 -6.56 -6.43
N VAL A 252 -9.82 -6.89 -5.31
CA VAL A 252 -9.16 -7.14 -4.02
C VAL A 252 -9.64 -8.48 -3.47
N GLY A 253 -8.71 -9.30 -2.98
CA GLY A 253 -8.97 -10.58 -2.36
C GLY A 253 -8.41 -10.64 -0.94
N GLN A 254 -9.11 -11.33 -0.04
CA GLN A 254 -8.61 -11.76 1.26
C GLN A 254 -8.43 -13.27 1.25
N LYS A 255 -7.18 -13.71 1.22
CA LYS A 255 -6.80 -15.12 1.06
C LYS A 255 -6.25 -15.68 2.36
N PHE A 256 -6.68 -16.89 2.73
CA PHE A 256 -6.00 -17.69 3.75
C PHE A 256 -4.78 -18.42 3.15
N LEU A 257 -3.63 -18.40 3.83
CA LEU A 257 -2.39 -19.02 3.36
C LEU A 257 -2.01 -20.30 4.11
N GLY A 258 -2.25 -20.33 5.43
CA GLY A 258 -1.90 -21.47 6.29
C GLY A 258 -1.98 -21.12 7.78
N ALA A 259 -1.98 -22.15 8.62
CA ALA A 259 -1.98 -22.01 10.07
C ALA A 259 -1.18 -23.12 10.74
N GLU A 260 -0.66 -22.87 11.93
CA GLU A 260 0.08 -23.82 12.76
C GLU A 260 -0.36 -23.69 14.21
N ASP A 261 -0.53 -24.82 14.90
CA ASP A 261 -0.71 -24.87 16.36
C ASP A 261 0.19 -25.97 16.96
N LYS A 262 -0.01 -26.28 18.25
CA LYS A 262 0.74 -27.35 18.93
C LYS A 262 0.64 -28.74 18.29
N ASN A 263 -0.34 -28.97 17.41
CA ASN A 263 -0.58 -30.22 16.69
C ASN A 263 0.03 -30.22 15.28
N GLY A 264 0.69 -29.14 14.87
CA GLY A 264 1.37 -29.02 13.57
C GLY A 264 0.66 -28.08 12.59
N PHE A 265 0.97 -28.26 11.31
CA PHE A 265 0.44 -27.45 10.20
C PHE A 265 -1.01 -27.82 9.85
N HIS A 266 -1.83 -26.80 9.62
CA HIS A 266 -3.23 -26.89 9.27
C HIS A 266 -3.52 -26.13 7.98
N HIS A 267 -4.12 -26.84 7.03
CA HIS A 267 -4.68 -26.25 5.83
C HIS A 267 -5.86 -27.11 5.33
N PRO A 268 -6.99 -26.54 4.87
CA PRO A 268 -8.14 -27.34 4.43
C PRO A 268 -7.82 -28.31 3.28
N LEU A 269 -6.81 -28.03 2.45
CA LEU A 269 -6.35 -28.96 1.41
C LEU A 269 -5.65 -30.21 1.95
N LEU A 270 -5.07 -30.15 3.14
CA LEU A 270 -4.30 -31.23 3.75
C LEU A 270 -5.10 -32.00 4.80
N ASP A 271 -6.16 -31.39 5.34
CA ASP A 271 -6.99 -32.04 6.36
C ASP A 271 -7.96 -33.08 5.75
N SER A 272 -7.46 -34.30 5.60
CA SER A 272 -8.24 -35.48 5.20
C SER A 272 -9.39 -35.83 6.15
N THR A 273 -9.43 -35.26 7.37
CA THR A 273 -10.47 -35.53 8.36
C THR A 273 -11.63 -34.52 8.30
N ASN A 274 -11.52 -33.48 7.47
CA ASN A 274 -12.52 -32.41 7.31
C ASN A 274 -12.86 -31.73 8.65
N ARG A 275 -11.87 -31.64 9.55
CA ARG A 275 -11.99 -31.15 10.92
C ARG A 275 -11.51 -29.72 11.10
N PHE A 276 -10.81 -29.17 10.11
CA PHE A 276 -10.32 -27.81 9.95
C PHE A 276 -10.72 -27.31 8.56
N ASN A 277 -11.51 -26.24 8.50
CA ASN A 277 -12.16 -25.79 7.28
C ASN A 277 -12.16 -24.26 7.16
N SER A 278 -12.38 -23.79 5.93
CA SER A 278 -12.63 -22.37 5.65
C SER A 278 -14.11 -22.09 5.53
N HIS A 279 -14.60 -21.20 6.38
CA HIS A 279 -15.98 -20.78 6.46
C HIS A 279 -16.09 -19.34 5.97
N TYR A 280 -16.62 -19.19 4.77
CA TYR A 280 -16.90 -17.88 4.18
C TYR A 280 -18.28 -17.40 4.61
N SER A 281 -18.36 -16.20 5.17
CA SER A 281 -19.62 -15.53 5.48
C SER A 281 -19.63 -14.12 4.91
N THR A 282 -20.82 -13.61 4.61
CA THR A 282 -21.02 -12.22 4.19
C THR A 282 -22.34 -11.68 4.72
N TRP A 283 -22.44 -10.36 4.84
CA TRP A 283 -23.67 -9.66 5.16
C TRP A 283 -23.69 -8.32 4.44
N GLN A 284 -24.89 -7.76 4.30
CA GLN A 284 -25.09 -6.47 3.65
C GLN A 284 -25.34 -5.40 4.71
N PHE A 285 -24.65 -4.27 4.57
CA PHE A 285 -24.75 -3.14 5.48
C PHE A 285 -26.20 -2.65 5.61
N ASN A 286 -26.69 -2.50 6.85
CA ASN A 286 -28.07 -2.11 7.17
C ASN A 286 -29.17 -2.99 6.53
N ASN A 287 -28.90 -4.25 6.20
CA ASN A 287 -29.93 -5.16 5.69
C ASN A 287 -30.89 -5.59 6.81
N SER A 288 -32.19 -5.45 6.55
CA SER A 288 -33.29 -5.87 7.43
C SER A 288 -34.34 -6.73 6.71
N THR A 289 -34.07 -7.11 5.45
CA THR A 289 -34.99 -7.86 4.59
C THR A 289 -34.63 -9.34 4.49
N ASP A 290 -33.36 -9.66 4.23
CA ASP A 290 -32.91 -11.05 4.06
C ASP A 290 -32.07 -11.51 5.26
N PRO A 291 -32.58 -12.40 6.12
CA PRO A 291 -31.88 -12.88 7.30
C PRO A 291 -30.51 -13.49 7.01
N ILE A 292 -30.30 -14.04 5.81
CA ILE A 292 -29.00 -14.64 5.46
C ILE A 292 -27.89 -13.60 5.42
N PHE A 293 -28.23 -12.34 5.12
CA PHE A 293 -27.31 -11.21 5.02
C PHE A 293 -27.43 -10.23 6.20
N PHE A 294 -28.01 -10.65 7.33
CA PHE A 294 -28.02 -9.82 8.55
C PHE A 294 -26.66 -9.80 9.24
N LEU A 295 -26.26 -8.60 9.66
CA LEU A 295 -25.10 -8.37 10.52
C LEU A 295 -25.31 -9.07 11.89
N PRO A 296 -24.35 -9.90 12.37
CA PRO A 296 -24.48 -10.58 13.67
C PRO A 296 -24.37 -9.60 14.85
N GLN A 297 -25.30 -9.66 15.80
CA GLN A 297 -25.47 -8.66 16.86
C GLN A 297 -24.86 -9.06 18.22
N ASN A 298 -24.49 -10.33 18.39
CA ASN A 298 -23.93 -10.87 19.63
C ASN A 298 -22.98 -12.03 19.36
N ASP A 299 -22.24 -12.46 20.37
CA ASP A 299 -21.18 -13.47 20.22
C ASP A 299 -21.67 -14.81 19.69
N ALA A 300 -22.86 -15.27 20.10
CA ALA A 300 -23.43 -16.51 19.57
C ALA A 300 -23.66 -16.41 18.05
N GLN A 301 -24.20 -15.28 17.58
CA GLN A 301 -24.39 -15.03 16.14
C GLN A 301 -23.06 -14.83 15.41
N ARG A 302 -22.10 -14.12 16.01
CA ARG A 302 -20.76 -13.90 15.43
C ARG A 302 -20.03 -15.23 15.25
N TYR A 303 -20.00 -16.06 16.27
CA TYR A 303 -19.40 -17.39 16.21
C TYR A 303 -20.13 -18.31 15.23
N GLN A 304 -21.45 -18.21 15.11
CA GLN A 304 -22.19 -18.92 14.06
C GLN A 304 -21.73 -18.51 12.65
N ARG A 305 -21.46 -17.22 12.42
CA ARG A 305 -20.88 -16.75 11.15
C ARG A 305 -19.48 -17.33 10.90
N MET A 306 -18.68 -17.48 11.95
CA MET A 306 -17.32 -18.04 11.86
C MET A 306 -17.30 -19.56 11.67
N SER A 307 -18.26 -20.29 12.23
CA SER A 307 -18.23 -21.77 12.28
C SER A 307 -19.12 -22.47 11.26
N ALA A 308 -20.14 -21.81 10.70
CA ALA A 308 -21.04 -22.42 9.74
C ALA A 308 -20.55 -22.25 8.29
N GLY A 309 -20.31 -20.99 7.87
CA GLY A 309 -19.97 -20.65 6.48
C GLY A 309 -21.15 -20.76 5.51
N LEU A 310 -21.38 -19.71 4.70
CA LEU A 310 -22.31 -19.70 3.59
C LEU A 310 -21.87 -20.60 2.43
N ASN A 311 -20.56 -20.84 2.28
CA ASN A 311 -20.01 -21.77 1.28
C ASN A 311 -20.44 -23.23 1.49
N TYR A 312 -20.94 -23.57 2.68
CA TYR A 312 -21.53 -24.90 2.97
C TYR A 312 -23.06 -24.89 2.97
N ASN A 313 -23.69 -23.76 2.63
CA ASN A 313 -25.14 -23.68 2.53
C ASN A 313 -25.64 -24.43 1.28
N GLN A 314 -26.76 -25.14 1.40
CA GLN A 314 -27.37 -25.85 0.26
C GLN A 314 -27.70 -24.95 -0.95
N CYS A 315 -27.91 -23.65 -0.72
CA CYS A 315 -28.21 -22.66 -1.75
C CYS A 315 -26.97 -21.93 -2.28
N TRP A 316 -25.76 -22.38 -1.90
CA TRP A 316 -24.50 -21.77 -2.34
C TRP A 316 -24.40 -21.72 -3.86
N ASP A 317 -24.58 -22.88 -4.49
CA ASP A 317 -24.54 -23.08 -5.95
C ASP A 317 -25.91 -23.39 -6.58
N GLN A 318 -26.97 -23.39 -5.77
CA GLN A 318 -28.31 -23.78 -6.20
C GLN A 318 -29.30 -22.64 -6.08
N ASN A 319 -30.03 -22.38 -7.16
CA ASN A 319 -31.16 -21.47 -7.18
C ASN A 319 -32.51 -22.23 -7.08
N SER A 320 -33.62 -21.48 -7.08
CA SER A 320 -34.97 -22.02 -6.88
C SER A 320 -35.42 -23.02 -7.96
N SER A 321 -34.78 -23.00 -9.15
CA SER A 321 -35.05 -23.98 -10.21
C SER A 321 -34.39 -25.34 -9.95
N GLN A 322 -33.31 -25.36 -9.17
CA GLN A 322 -32.56 -26.56 -8.80
C GLN A 322 -32.96 -27.08 -7.41
N ASN A 323 -33.28 -26.17 -6.48
CA ASN A 323 -33.68 -26.49 -5.12
C ASN A 323 -34.80 -25.55 -4.65
N PRO A 324 -36.03 -26.04 -4.41
CA PRO A 324 -37.18 -25.21 -4.03
C PRO A 324 -37.01 -24.45 -2.70
N ASN A 325 -36.03 -24.81 -1.87
CA ASN A 325 -35.72 -24.11 -0.62
C ASN A 325 -34.81 -22.88 -0.83
N CYS A 326 -34.37 -22.63 -2.05
CA CYS A 326 -33.44 -21.55 -2.40
C CYS A 326 -34.14 -20.38 -3.10
N ASN A 327 -33.48 -19.23 -3.09
CA ASN A 327 -33.95 -18.02 -3.76
C ASN A 327 -33.81 -18.12 -5.28
N ALA A 328 -34.38 -17.15 -6.00
CA ALA A 328 -34.33 -17.10 -7.47
C ALA A 328 -32.90 -17.09 -8.04
N LEU A 329 -31.96 -16.53 -7.28
CA LEU A 329 -30.52 -16.63 -7.52
C LEU A 329 -29.91 -17.52 -6.42
N SER A 330 -28.87 -18.28 -6.79
CA SER A 330 -27.99 -18.91 -5.81
C SER A 330 -27.29 -17.85 -4.96
N LEU A 331 -26.68 -18.25 -3.84
CA LEU A 331 -25.96 -17.29 -3.01
C LEU A 331 -24.74 -16.73 -3.74
N ARG A 332 -24.00 -17.55 -4.51
CA ARG A 332 -22.91 -17.04 -5.36
C ARG A 332 -23.38 -15.99 -6.35
N GLU A 333 -24.47 -16.25 -7.07
CA GLU A 333 -25.04 -15.27 -8.01
C GLU A 333 -25.51 -14.00 -7.28
N SER A 334 -26.09 -14.15 -6.09
CA SER A 334 -26.61 -13.03 -5.30
C SER A 334 -25.52 -12.10 -4.77
N ILE A 335 -24.40 -12.64 -4.29
CA ILE A 335 -23.28 -11.84 -3.77
C ILE A 335 -22.47 -11.17 -4.89
N ASN A 336 -22.48 -11.77 -6.08
CA ASN A 336 -21.81 -11.23 -7.28
C ASN A 336 -22.49 -9.94 -7.78
N GLN A 337 -23.80 -9.78 -7.54
CA GLN A 337 -24.51 -8.54 -7.85
C GLN A 337 -24.00 -7.36 -7.00
N ALA A 338 -24.01 -6.15 -7.57
CA ALA A 338 -23.63 -4.93 -6.87
C ALA A 338 -24.34 -4.78 -5.51
N GLY A 339 -23.58 -4.42 -4.48
CA GLY A 339 -24.08 -4.23 -3.13
C GLY A 339 -23.04 -3.61 -2.20
N ASN A 340 -23.46 -3.39 -0.95
CA ASN A 340 -22.57 -2.93 0.12
C ASN A 340 -22.42 -4.09 1.11
N ARG A 341 -21.47 -4.99 0.83
CA ARG A 341 -21.29 -6.22 1.60
C ARG A 341 -19.89 -6.27 2.19
N ALA A 342 -19.81 -6.85 3.39
CA ALA A 342 -18.55 -7.19 4.03
C ALA A 342 -18.38 -8.70 4.04
N ASP A 343 -17.13 -9.15 3.93
CA ASP A 343 -16.74 -10.56 3.86
C ASP A 343 -16.02 -10.98 5.14
N LEU A 344 -16.24 -12.22 5.57
CA LEU A 344 -15.58 -12.86 6.69
C LEU A 344 -15.04 -14.21 6.24
N VAL A 345 -13.72 -14.40 6.31
CA VAL A 345 -13.06 -15.70 6.02
C VAL A 345 -12.52 -16.27 7.32
N ALA A 346 -13.26 -17.22 7.88
CA ALA A 346 -12.95 -17.86 9.16
C ALA A 346 -12.32 -19.25 8.97
N LEU A 347 -11.31 -19.56 9.77
CA LEU A 347 -10.56 -20.80 9.76
C LEU A 347 -10.59 -21.45 11.14
N GLY A 348 -10.83 -22.76 11.16
CA GLY A 348 -10.91 -23.56 12.37
C GLY A 348 -11.80 -24.80 12.19
N PRO A 349 -12.22 -25.45 13.29
CA PRO A 349 -11.86 -25.14 14.66
C PRO A 349 -10.43 -25.57 15.03
N PHE A 350 -9.68 -24.68 15.67
CA PHE A 350 -8.56 -25.03 16.54
C PHE A 350 -9.12 -25.58 17.85
N ARG A 351 -8.91 -26.86 18.12
CA ARG A 351 -9.45 -27.53 19.32
C ARG A 351 -8.42 -27.55 20.43
N ASP A 352 -8.91 -27.63 21.66
CA ASP A 352 -8.05 -27.78 22.83
C ASP A 352 -6.99 -26.66 22.97
N PHE A 353 -7.37 -25.39 22.73
CA PHE A 353 -6.46 -24.25 22.89
C PHE A 353 -6.28 -23.92 24.38
N GLN A 354 -5.28 -24.54 25.01
CA GLN A 354 -4.98 -24.48 26.44
C GLN A 354 -4.28 -23.17 26.84
N PRO A 355 -4.30 -22.78 28.13
CA PRO A 355 -3.49 -21.67 28.62
C PRO A 355 -2.00 -21.80 28.23
N GLY A 356 -1.47 -20.76 27.59
CA GLY A 356 -0.09 -20.70 27.09
C GLY A 356 0.11 -21.26 25.68
N ASP A 357 -0.88 -21.93 25.10
CA ASP A 357 -0.80 -22.38 23.71
C ASP A 357 -0.76 -21.17 22.76
N THR A 358 -0.17 -21.38 21.59
CA THR A 358 -0.10 -20.39 20.51
C THR A 358 -0.67 -20.96 19.21
N ILE A 359 -1.44 -20.16 18.49
CA ILE A 359 -1.85 -20.39 17.10
C ILE A 359 -1.12 -19.36 16.23
N ASN A 360 -0.40 -19.82 15.22
CA ASN A 360 0.09 -18.97 14.14
C ASN A 360 -0.88 -19.08 12.96
N ILE A 361 -1.36 -17.97 12.42
CA ILE A 361 -2.29 -17.97 11.29
C ILE A 361 -2.01 -16.83 10.32
N THR A 362 -2.09 -17.13 9.03
CA THR A 362 -1.66 -16.20 7.99
C THR A 362 -2.71 -15.98 6.90
N TYR A 363 -2.92 -14.72 6.56
CA TYR A 363 -3.75 -14.25 5.45
C TYR A 363 -2.94 -13.34 4.52
N ALA A 364 -3.50 -13.03 3.35
CA ALA A 364 -3.00 -11.98 2.47
C ALA A 364 -4.15 -11.12 1.92
N PHE A 365 -3.92 -9.82 1.83
CA PHE A 365 -4.64 -8.98 0.87
C PHE A 365 -3.95 -9.08 -0.48
N VAL A 366 -4.70 -9.47 -1.52
CA VAL A 366 -4.18 -9.69 -2.89
C VAL A 366 -4.94 -8.79 -3.84
N LEU A 367 -4.24 -7.98 -4.63
CA LEU A 367 -4.83 -7.02 -5.54
C LEU A 367 -4.41 -7.32 -6.98
N ALA A 368 -5.27 -6.99 -7.93
CA ALA A 368 -4.98 -7.21 -9.34
C ALA A 368 -5.82 -6.28 -10.24
N PRO A 369 -5.28 -5.84 -11.38
CA PRO A 369 -6.12 -5.30 -12.45
C PRO A 369 -7.00 -6.41 -13.03
N LYS A 370 -8.12 -6.02 -13.61
CA LYS A 370 -8.90 -6.89 -14.49
C LYS A 370 -8.03 -7.31 -15.69
N ASN A 371 -8.10 -8.57 -16.05
CA ASN A 371 -7.56 -9.04 -17.33
C ASN A 371 -8.58 -8.73 -18.45
N GLU A 372 -8.24 -7.78 -19.32
CA GLU A 372 -9.19 -7.24 -20.30
C GLU A 372 -9.62 -8.25 -21.36
N ASP A 373 -10.94 -8.39 -21.52
CA ASP A 373 -11.60 -9.25 -22.51
C ASP A 373 -12.60 -8.48 -23.40
N GLY A 374 -12.72 -7.16 -23.22
CA GLY A 374 -13.67 -6.30 -23.93
C GLY A 374 -15.09 -6.27 -23.36
N ASN A 375 -15.38 -7.07 -22.32
CA ASN A 375 -16.67 -7.10 -21.64
C ASN A 375 -16.66 -6.17 -20.40
N PRO A 376 -17.82 -5.75 -19.87
CA PRO A 376 -17.86 -4.97 -18.64
C PRO A 376 -17.33 -5.78 -17.44
N ASN A 377 -16.75 -5.09 -16.45
CA ASN A 377 -16.24 -5.73 -15.22
C ASN A 377 -17.35 -6.44 -14.41
N SER A 378 -18.61 -6.03 -14.59
CA SER A 378 -19.79 -6.66 -13.99
C SER A 378 -20.04 -8.10 -14.43
N GLU A 379 -19.42 -8.55 -15.52
CA GLU A 379 -19.49 -9.95 -15.94
C GLU A 379 -18.73 -10.87 -14.98
N ASN A 380 -17.64 -10.37 -14.37
CA ASN A 380 -16.77 -11.07 -13.45
C ASN A 380 -16.60 -12.54 -13.88
N ASN A 381 -16.03 -12.75 -15.07
CA ASN A 381 -15.78 -14.08 -15.60
C ASN A 381 -14.38 -14.58 -15.21
N GLU A 382 -14.07 -15.84 -15.54
CA GLU A 382 -12.77 -16.45 -15.19
C GLU A 382 -11.59 -15.78 -15.90
N ILE A 383 -11.79 -15.32 -17.16
CA ILE A 383 -10.75 -14.63 -17.93
C ILE A 383 -10.37 -13.34 -17.20
N GLN A 384 -11.36 -12.55 -16.77
CA GLN A 384 -11.18 -11.28 -16.08
C GLN A 384 -10.45 -11.43 -14.74
N ARG A 385 -10.68 -12.53 -14.02
CA ARG A 385 -10.03 -12.84 -12.73
C ARG A 385 -8.64 -13.48 -12.84
N ALA A 386 -8.15 -13.78 -14.04
CA ALA A 386 -6.91 -14.53 -14.22
C ALA A 386 -5.71 -13.94 -13.46
N PHE A 387 -5.54 -12.61 -13.49
CA PHE A 387 -4.46 -11.94 -12.74
C PHE A 387 -4.66 -12.00 -11.23
N LEU A 388 -5.88 -11.88 -10.71
CA LEU A 388 -6.15 -12.05 -9.29
C LEU A 388 -5.77 -13.47 -8.81
N MET A 389 -6.13 -14.49 -9.60
CA MET A 389 -5.80 -15.88 -9.29
C MET A 389 -4.29 -16.15 -9.36
N GLN A 390 -3.61 -15.58 -10.35
CA GLN A 390 -2.15 -15.65 -10.47
C GLN A 390 -1.46 -14.99 -9.26
N ASN A 391 -1.88 -13.77 -8.90
CA ASN A 391 -1.34 -13.02 -7.78
C ASN A 391 -1.57 -13.74 -6.44
N ALA A 392 -2.72 -14.39 -6.29
CA ALA A 392 -3.01 -15.24 -5.14
C ALA A 392 -2.10 -16.47 -5.06
N GLY A 393 -1.66 -17.00 -6.21
CA GLY A 393 -0.66 -18.07 -6.29
C GLY A 393 0.72 -17.61 -5.84
N TRP A 394 1.13 -16.39 -6.21
CA TRP A 394 2.38 -15.80 -5.73
C TRP A 394 2.38 -15.56 -4.22
N ALA A 395 1.27 -15.07 -3.66
CA ALA A 395 1.12 -14.94 -2.20
C ALA A 395 1.23 -16.30 -1.48
N GLN A 396 0.72 -17.39 -2.08
CA GLN A 396 0.91 -18.75 -1.54
C GLN A 396 2.38 -19.17 -1.60
N THR A 397 3.03 -18.93 -2.74
CA THR A 397 4.43 -19.32 -2.96
C THR A 397 5.33 -18.60 -1.95
N ALA A 398 5.08 -17.32 -1.71
CA ALA A 398 5.75 -16.56 -0.66
C ALA A 398 5.56 -17.20 0.71
N TYR A 399 4.32 -17.53 1.08
CA TYR A 399 4.05 -18.19 2.36
C TYR A 399 4.78 -19.53 2.50
N ASN A 400 4.71 -20.39 1.47
CA ASN A 400 5.26 -21.74 1.51
C ASN A 400 6.75 -21.74 1.89
N GLY A 401 7.53 -20.80 1.35
CA GLY A 401 8.97 -20.72 1.60
C GLY A 401 9.67 -22.01 1.19
N GLU A 402 10.28 -22.70 2.14
CA GLU A 402 10.99 -23.98 1.93
C GLU A 402 10.08 -25.17 1.60
N ASP A 403 8.80 -25.11 1.98
CA ASP A 403 7.82 -26.20 1.81
C ASP A 403 7.33 -26.29 0.36
N LYS A 404 8.15 -26.90 -0.52
CA LYS A 404 7.96 -26.87 -1.98
C LYS A 404 6.73 -27.64 -2.41
N ASN A 405 6.36 -28.69 -1.69
CA ASN A 405 5.19 -29.52 -2.00
C ASN A 405 3.95 -29.16 -1.16
N PHE A 406 4.06 -28.17 -0.27
CA PHE A 406 3.00 -27.66 0.57
C PHE A 406 2.36 -28.75 1.47
N ASN A 407 3.18 -29.60 2.09
CA ASN A 407 2.72 -30.65 2.99
C ASN A 407 2.91 -30.27 4.48
N GLY A 408 3.56 -29.15 4.78
CA GLY A 408 3.86 -28.68 6.14
C GLY A 408 4.94 -29.50 6.87
N ILE A 409 5.72 -30.31 6.16
CA ILE A 409 6.78 -31.17 6.67
C ILE A 409 8.08 -30.74 5.97
N LEU A 410 9.17 -30.66 6.72
CA LEU A 410 10.49 -30.40 6.14
C LEU A 410 11.02 -31.67 5.45
N ASP A 411 11.00 -31.69 4.12
CA ASP A 411 11.50 -32.82 3.32
C ASP A 411 13.03 -32.74 3.05
N PRO A 412 13.69 -33.87 2.71
CA PRO A 412 15.12 -33.86 2.40
C PRO A 412 15.47 -32.90 1.26
N GLY A 413 16.31 -31.90 1.54
CA GLY A 413 16.75 -30.88 0.58
C GLY A 413 15.90 -29.61 0.57
N GLU A 414 14.94 -29.47 1.50
CA GLU A 414 14.18 -28.23 1.71
C GLU A 414 14.78 -27.32 2.79
N ASP A 415 15.59 -27.84 3.71
CA ASP A 415 16.24 -27.07 4.79
C ASP A 415 17.41 -26.22 4.25
N LEU A 416 17.11 -25.02 3.73
CA LEU A 416 18.08 -24.14 3.09
C LEU A 416 18.95 -23.42 4.14
N ASP A 417 18.39 -23.14 5.32
CA ASP A 417 19.10 -22.45 6.41
C ASP A 417 19.69 -23.40 7.48
N GLY A 418 19.37 -24.68 7.44
CA GLY A 418 19.91 -25.72 8.33
C GLY A 418 19.33 -25.68 9.74
N ASN A 419 18.18 -25.03 9.94
CA ASN A 419 17.55 -24.86 11.25
C ASN A 419 16.69 -26.06 11.69
N GLY A 420 16.45 -27.03 10.79
CA GLY A 420 15.70 -28.24 11.05
C GLY A 420 14.17 -28.07 11.16
N ARG A 421 13.61 -26.96 10.67
CA ARG A 421 12.17 -26.70 10.53
C ARG A 421 11.87 -26.00 9.21
N VAL A 422 10.63 -26.06 8.74
CA VAL A 422 10.21 -25.29 7.54
C VAL A 422 10.29 -23.80 7.84
N THR A 423 11.07 -23.08 7.03
CA THR A 423 11.12 -21.62 7.04
C THR A 423 10.16 -21.06 5.98
N ARG A 424 9.17 -20.29 6.44
CA ARG A 424 8.19 -19.58 5.60
C ARG A 424 8.80 -18.28 5.06
N TYR A 425 8.23 -17.73 3.99
CA TYR A 425 8.60 -16.40 3.46
C TYR A 425 9.97 -16.29 2.77
N ILE A 426 10.52 -17.41 2.31
CA ILE A 426 11.71 -17.41 1.46
C ILE A 426 11.29 -17.23 0.01
N LEU A 427 11.62 -16.07 -0.54
CA LEU A 427 11.40 -15.71 -1.92
C LEU A 427 12.73 -15.69 -2.67
N PRO A 428 12.75 -16.05 -3.97
CA PRO A 428 13.88 -15.68 -4.81
C PRO A 428 13.97 -14.15 -4.83
N ALA A 429 15.17 -13.60 -4.84
CA ALA A 429 15.34 -12.15 -4.79
C ALA A 429 16.17 -11.68 -5.98
N PRO A 430 15.69 -10.68 -6.75
CA PRO A 430 16.55 -10.00 -7.71
C PRO A 430 17.71 -9.30 -6.99
N PRO A 431 18.74 -8.86 -7.74
CA PRO A 431 19.82 -8.06 -7.19
C PRO A 431 19.29 -6.78 -6.53
N ASP A 432 20.07 -6.24 -5.58
CA ASP A 432 19.70 -5.03 -4.86
C ASP A 432 19.41 -3.90 -5.84
N ARG A 433 18.39 -3.11 -5.53
CA ARG A 433 18.10 -1.91 -6.31
C ARG A 433 19.35 -1.00 -6.36
N PRO A 434 19.75 -0.49 -7.54
CA PRO A 434 20.84 0.45 -7.61
C PRO A 434 20.44 1.75 -6.90
N ARG A 435 21.36 2.37 -6.16
CA ARG A 435 21.14 3.72 -5.63
C ARG A 435 21.30 4.71 -6.77
N ILE A 436 20.31 5.59 -6.95
CA ILE A 436 20.29 6.52 -8.07
C ILE A 436 20.31 7.97 -7.59
N ARG A 437 20.91 8.82 -8.42
CA ARG A 437 20.73 10.27 -8.39
C ARG A 437 20.30 10.75 -9.76
N VAL A 438 19.38 11.71 -9.78
CA VAL A 438 18.89 12.31 -11.02
C VAL A 438 19.11 13.81 -10.95
N GLU A 439 19.58 14.38 -12.05
CA GLU A 439 19.71 15.83 -12.21
C GLU A 439 18.87 16.28 -13.41
N ALA A 440 17.90 17.16 -13.14
CA ALA A 440 17.11 17.79 -14.19
C ALA A 440 17.87 18.97 -14.80
N GLY A 441 17.75 19.16 -16.11
CA GLY A 441 18.30 20.31 -16.81
C GLY A 441 17.39 20.78 -17.93
N ASP A 442 17.87 21.79 -18.66
CA ASP A 442 17.15 22.34 -19.78
C ASP A 442 17.14 21.34 -20.94
N HIS A 443 15.94 20.89 -21.30
CA HIS A 443 15.70 19.84 -22.31
C HIS A 443 16.43 18.51 -22.09
N LYS A 444 16.82 18.22 -20.85
CA LYS A 444 17.71 17.09 -20.54
C LYS A 444 17.50 16.53 -19.13
N ILE A 445 17.73 15.23 -18.96
CA ILE A 445 17.81 14.55 -17.66
C ILE A 445 19.09 13.70 -17.61
N ASP A 446 19.92 13.88 -16.58
CA ASP A 446 21.05 13.00 -16.29
C ASP A 446 20.70 12.04 -15.16
N ILE A 447 20.90 10.74 -15.38
CA ILE A 447 20.64 9.67 -14.41
C ILE A 447 21.97 9.01 -14.05
N TYR A 448 22.32 9.03 -12.77
CA TYR A 448 23.52 8.42 -12.22
C TYR A 448 23.14 7.25 -11.33
N TRP A 449 23.91 6.16 -11.34
CA TRP A 449 23.70 5.06 -10.39
C TRP A 449 25.00 4.41 -9.88
N SER A 450 24.91 3.85 -8.68
CA SER A 450 25.98 3.11 -8.02
C SER A 450 26.03 1.64 -8.49
N ASN A 451 27.13 0.96 -8.17
CA ASN A 451 27.36 -0.43 -8.51
C ASN A 451 27.03 -1.43 -7.38
N ASN A 452 26.25 -1.02 -6.36
CA ASN A 452 25.95 -1.87 -5.19
C ASN A 452 25.29 -3.20 -5.57
N ALA A 453 24.44 -3.19 -6.60
CA ALA A 453 23.75 -4.38 -7.10
C ALA A 453 24.71 -5.48 -7.58
N GLU A 454 25.93 -5.13 -8.01
CA GLU A 454 26.92 -6.11 -8.50
C GLU A 454 27.43 -7.05 -7.40
N SER A 455 27.22 -6.68 -6.14
CA SER A 455 27.61 -7.47 -4.97
C SER A 455 26.46 -8.27 -4.33
N SER A 456 25.28 -8.24 -4.93
CA SER A 456 24.10 -8.92 -4.40
C SER A 456 24.23 -10.44 -4.50
N VAL A 457 23.80 -11.11 -3.43
CA VAL A 457 23.83 -12.56 -3.28
C VAL A 457 22.40 -13.08 -3.26
N ASP A 458 22.08 -14.05 -4.12
CA ASP A 458 20.74 -14.65 -4.15
C ASP A 458 20.49 -15.47 -2.86
N PRO A 459 19.36 -15.24 -2.15
CA PRO A 459 19.07 -15.90 -0.88
C PRO A 459 18.97 -17.43 -0.97
N ILE A 460 18.63 -17.98 -2.13
CA ILE A 460 18.40 -19.42 -2.31
C ILE A 460 19.70 -20.14 -2.69
N THR A 461 20.43 -19.62 -3.68
CA THR A 461 21.65 -20.23 -4.24
C THR A 461 22.91 -19.83 -3.49
N GLN A 462 22.89 -18.71 -2.77
CA GLN A 462 24.06 -18.12 -2.09
C GLN A 462 25.20 -17.72 -3.05
N GLU A 463 24.88 -17.51 -4.33
CA GLU A 463 25.81 -17.05 -5.37
C GLU A 463 25.61 -15.56 -5.70
N LEU A 464 26.63 -14.93 -6.32
CA LEU A 464 26.50 -13.57 -6.85
C LEU A 464 25.55 -13.57 -8.05
N ASP A 465 24.43 -12.87 -7.89
CA ASP A 465 23.26 -13.03 -8.77
C ASP A 465 23.13 -11.93 -9.84
N PHE A 466 23.96 -10.90 -9.77
CA PHE A 466 23.89 -9.79 -10.72
C PHE A 466 24.20 -10.18 -12.17
N GLU A 467 23.43 -9.62 -13.10
CA GLU A 467 23.67 -9.69 -14.55
C GLU A 467 23.75 -8.34 -15.24
N GLY A 468 22.87 -7.39 -14.90
CA GLY A 468 22.83 -6.12 -15.62
C GLY A 468 21.89 -5.07 -15.04
N TYR A 469 21.84 -3.93 -15.72
CA TYR A 469 20.99 -2.79 -15.41
C TYR A 469 20.00 -2.50 -16.55
N ARG A 470 18.79 -2.04 -16.19
CA ARG A 470 17.82 -1.46 -17.14
C ARG A 470 17.48 -0.04 -16.72
N VAL A 471 17.41 0.86 -17.70
CA VAL A 471 17.04 2.27 -17.50
C VAL A 471 15.66 2.49 -18.11
N TYR A 472 14.78 3.14 -17.35
CA TYR A 472 13.39 3.36 -17.74
C TYR A 472 13.01 4.84 -17.75
N LEU A 473 12.10 5.18 -18.66
CA LEU A 473 11.44 6.48 -18.76
C LEU A 473 9.93 6.28 -18.91
N SER A 474 9.12 7.12 -18.27
CA SER A 474 7.67 7.11 -18.48
C SER A 474 7.27 7.59 -19.87
N LYS A 475 6.09 7.17 -20.34
CA LYS A 475 5.42 7.89 -21.44
C LYS A 475 5.10 9.33 -21.03
N LEU A 476 5.22 10.27 -21.98
CA LEU A 476 4.88 11.68 -21.75
C LEU A 476 3.40 11.81 -21.35
N GLY A 477 3.13 12.55 -20.27
CA GLY A 477 1.77 12.82 -19.80
C GLY A 477 1.07 11.63 -19.13
N PHE A 478 1.82 10.61 -18.68
CA PHE A 478 1.29 9.46 -17.93
C PHE A 478 0.47 9.86 -16.69
N ASP A 479 0.79 11.04 -16.13
CA ASP A 479 0.23 11.67 -14.94
C ASP A 479 -1.09 12.40 -15.21
N VAL A 480 -1.29 12.95 -16.42
CA VAL A 480 -2.36 13.91 -16.71
C VAL A 480 -3.28 13.53 -17.87
N LEU A 481 -2.84 12.65 -18.77
CA LEU A 481 -3.61 12.29 -19.98
C LEU A 481 -4.67 11.20 -19.73
N GLN A 482 -4.52 10.43 -18.66
CA GLN A 482 -5.44 9.37 -18.28
C GLN A 482 -5.92 9.59 -16.84
N THR A 483 -7.15 9.17 -16.56
CA THR A 483 -7.71 9.12 -15.21
C THR A 483 -8.19 7.69 -14.99
N PRO A 484 -7.75 6.99 -13.94
CA PRO A 484 -6.62 7.38 -13.08
C PRO A 484 -5.30 7.52 -13.87
N PRO A 485 -4.32 8.28 -13.35
CA PRO A 485 -2.97 8.29 -13.90
C PRO A 485 -2.41 6.87 -13.99
N ARG A 486 -1.71 6.55 -15.08
CA ARG A 486 -1.11 5.24 -15.30
C ARG A 486 0.36 5.37 -15.63
N LEU A 487 1.20 5.18 -14.62
CA LEU A 487 2.64 5.10 -14.83
C LEU A 487 2.98 3.80 -15.55
N GLU A 488 3.51 3.94 -16.77
CA GLU A 488 4.08 2.84 -17.54
C GLU A 488 5.55 3.18 -17.83
N PHE A 489 6.45 2.30 -17.39
CA PHE A 489 7.87 2.42 -17.65
C PHE A 489 8.22 1.85 -19.02
N VAL A 490 8.86 2.66 -19.86
CA VAL A 490 9.41 2.27 -21.15
C VAL A 490 10.92 2.11 -20.99
N LYS A 491 11.44 0.93 -21.31
CA LYS A 491 12.88 0.66 -21.27
C LYS A 491 13.58 1.48 -22.35
N VAL A 492 14.52 2.34 -21.93
CA VAL A 492 15.31 3.20 -22.81
C VAL A 492 16.77 2.77 -22.90
N GLY A 493 17.22 1.90 -21.98
CA GLY A 493 18.55 1.29 -22.02
C GLY A 493 18.57 -0.05 -21.29
N GLU A 494 19.44 -0.94 -21.75
CA GLU A 494 19.77 -2.21 -21.09
C GLU A 494 21.26 -2.47 -21.28
N TYR A 495 21.93 -2.81 -20.18
CA TYR A 495 23.36 -3.07 -20.14
C TYR A 495 23.62 -4.30 -19.27
N ASP A 496 24.25 -5.30 -19.85
CA ASP A 496 24.49 -6.61 -19.26
C ASP A 496 25.96 -7.03 -19.38
N ILE A 497 26.35 -8.02 -18.56
CA ILE A 497 27.71 -8.56 -18.57
C ILE A 497 28.04 -9.10 -19.96
N LYS A 498 29.22 -8.73 -20.45
CA LYS A 498 29.72 -9.18 -21.74
C LYS A 498 30.63 -10.40 -21.59
N GLY A 499 30.43 -11.39 -22.45
CA GLY A 499 31.24 -12.59 -22.62
C GLY A 499 30.70 -13.83 -21.89
N ASN A 500 29.49 -13.82 -21.34
CA ASN A 500 28.89 -14.95 -20.61
C ASN A 500 27.84 -15.74 -21.43
N ASN A 501 27.49 -15.27 -22.62
CA ASN A 501 26.45 -15.76 -23.54
C ASN A 501 25.03 -15.69 -22.96
N LEU A 502 24.75 -14.66 -22.17
CA LEU A 502 23.41 -14.37 -21.63
C LEU A 502 22.89 -13.06 -22.22
N PHE A 503 21.57 -12.95 -22.35
CA PHE A 503 20.86 -11.75 -22.82
C PHE A 503 21.44 -11.11 -24.10
N ASN A 504 21.86 -9.84 -24.04
CA ASN A 504 22.16 -8.98 -25.20
C ASN A 504 23.67 -8.69 -25.37
N GLU A 505 24.50 -8.99 -24.38
CA GLU A 505 25.96 -8.91 -24.40
C GLU A 505 26.49 -7.48 -24.69
N VAL A 506 25.79 -6.46 -24.20
CA VAL A 506 26.04 -5.04 -24.51
C VAL A 506 27.32 -4.55 -23.83
N GLY A 507 27.52 -4.93 -22.57
CA GLY A 507 28.57 -4.37 -21.71
C GLY A 507 28.23 -2.95 -21.19
N PHE A 508 29.05 -2.45 -20.27
CA PHE A 508 28.78 -1.20 -19.54
C PHE A 508 29.54 0.03 -20.10
N ASP A 509 30.35 -0.13 -21.16
CA ASP A 509 31.27 0.91 -21.66
C ASP A 509 30.56 2.23 -22.00
N GLN A 510 29.32 2.17 -22.51
CA GLN A 510 28.55 3.35 -22.92
C GLN A 510 28.05 4.20 -21.75
N VAL A 511 27.91 3.60 -20.57
CA VAL A 511 27.36 4.25 -19.38
C VAL A 511 28.39 4.44 -18.28
N THR A 512 29.52 3.74 -18.36
CA THR A 512 30.61 3.87 -17.38
C THR A 512 31.22 5.27 -17.43
N LEU A 513 31.30 5.92 -16.28
CA LEU A 513 31.99 7.19 -16.15
C LEU A 513 33.51 6.97 -16.22
N SER A 514 34.24 7.92 -16.83
CA SER A 514 35.71 7.86 -16.86
C SER A 514 36.32 7.86 -15.46
N GLU A 515 35.68 8.56 -14.52
CA GLU A 515 35.97 8.55 -13.09
C GLU A 515 34.65 8.53 -12.31
N PRO A 516 34.52 7.71 -11.25
CA PRO A 516 33.33 7.74 -10.42
C PRO A 516 33.10 9.13 -9.80
N VAL A 517 31.83 9.52 -9.66
CA VAL A 517 31.45 10.84 -9.15
C VAL A 517 30.72 10.75 -7.81
N THR A 518 30.81 11.80 -7.01
CA THR A 518 30.08 12.01 -5.76
C THR A 518 29.40 13.37 -5.81
N PHE A 519 28.32 13.54 -5.04
CA PHE A 519 27.57 14.79 -4.99
C PHE A 519 27.54 15.33 -3.56
N GLU A 520 27.50 16.66 -3.42
CA GLU A 520 27.44 17.28 -2.09
C GLU A 520 26.18 16.83 -1.34
N GLY A 521 26.34 16.50 -0.06
CA GLY A 521 25.26 15.97 0.78
C GLY A 521 24.92 14.48 0.53
N ASP A 522 25.55 13.84 -0.46
CA ASP A 522 25.34 12.43 -0.78
C ASP A 522 26.57 11.59 -0.40
N THR A 523 26.35 10.45 0.23
CA THR A 523 27.41 9.53 0.65
C THR A 523 27.71 8.44 -0.40
N ASN A 524 26.91 8.37 -1.46
CA ASN A 524 27.05 7.37 -2.51
C ASN A 524 28.12 7.76 -3.54
N ILE A 525 28.74 6.73 -4.11
CA ILE A 525 29.67 6.86 -5.25
C ILE A 525 28.96 6.31 -6.48
N TYR A 526 28.91 7.13 -7.53
CA TYR A 526 28.23 6.81 -8.78
C TYR A 526 29.24 6.43 -9.85
N TYR A 527 29.04 5.27 -10.46
CA TYR A 527 29.96 4.69 -11.45
C TYR A 527 29.43 4.83 -12.87
N TYR A 528 28.12 4.94 -13.00
CA TYR A 528 27.44 4.94 -14.29
C TYR A 528 26.60 6.21 -14.47
N ARG A 529 26.44 6.65 -15.72
CA ARG A 529 25.57 7.74 -16.13
C ARG A 529 24.87 7.42 -17.45
N TYR A 530 23.58 7.73 -17.51
CA TYR A 530 22.79 7.74 -18.73
C TYR A 530 22.14 9.12 -18.91
N THR A 531 22.25 9.69 -20.10
CA THR A 531 21.70 11.01 -20.43
C THR A 531 20.50 10.86 -21.35
N LEU A 532 19.39 11.47 -20.96
CA LEU A 532 18.19 11.64 -21.77
C LEU A 532 18.17 13.07 -22.34
N ASP A 533 18.30 13.20 -23.65
CA ASP A 533 18.19 14.47 -24.38
C ASP A 533 16.81 14.66 -25.01
N ASN A 534 16.51 15.88 -25.47
CA ASN A 534 15.25 16.27 -26.10
C ASN A 534 14.02 16.09 -25.20
N ILE A 535 14.21 16.29 -23.89
CA ILE A 535 13.13 16.27 -22.91
C ILE A 535 12.34 17.57 -23.01
N GLN A 536 11.01 17.50 -23.04
CA GLN A 536 10.18 18.70 -23.05
C GLN A 536 10.11 19.30 -21.65
N ASN A 537 10.54 20.55 -21.47
CA ASN A 537 10.42 21.24 -20.19
C ASN A 537 8.96 21.41 -19.72
N GLY A 538 8.77 21.46 -18.41
CA GLY A 538 7.46 21.69 -17.77
C GLY A 538 6.55 20.46 -17.65
N TRP A 539 6.86 19.40 -18.39
CA TRP A 539 6.19 18.11 -18.25
C TRP A 539 6.85 17.26 -17.17
N GLN A 540 6.05 16.38 -16.56
CA GLN A 540 6.55 15.40 -15.62
C GLN A 540 7.05 14.16 -16.37
N TYR A 541 8.20 13.65 -15.94
CA TYR A 541 8.73 12.34 -16.34
C TYR A 541 8.94 11.48 -15.09
N ALA A 542 8.80 10.17 -15.23
CA ALA A 542 9.27 9.22 -14.25
C ALA A 542 10.52 8.53 -14.81
N VAL A 543 11.57 8.47 -14.00
CA VAL A 543 12.78 7.70 -14.36
C VAL A 543 13.05 6.67 -13.27
N ALA A 544 13.59 5.53 -13.69
CA ALA A 544 14.00 4.47 -12.79
C ALA A 544 15.20 3.72 -13.37
N VAL A 545 16.03 3.17 -12.50
CA VAL A 545 17.09 2.22 -12.86
C VAL A 545 16.90 0.98 -12.00
N THR A 546 16.95 -0.18 -12.62
CA THR A 546 16.79 -1.47 -11.96
C THR A 546 18.02 -2.32 -12.22
N ALA A 547 18.24 -3.31 -11.36
CA ALA A 547 19.17 -4.40 -11.60
C ALA A 547 18.40 -5.70 -11.85
N PHE A 548 18.96 -6.59 -12.65
CA PHE A 548 18.39 -7.91 -12.94
C PHE A 548 19.45 -9.00 -12.87
N ASP A 549 18.98 -10.22 -12.62
CA ASP A 549 19.80 -11.44 -12.51
C ASP A 549 19.75 -12.31 -13.77
N ARG A 550 20.45 -13.44 -13.70
CA ARG A 550 20.57 -14.43 -14.80
C ARG A 550 19.38 -15.39 -14.87
N GLY A 551 18.51 -15.37 -13.87
CA GLY A 551 17.57 -16.43 -13.54
C GLY A 551 18.27 -17.70 -13.06
N ASN A 552 17.49 -18.70 -12.71
CA ASN A 552 17.98 -20.02 -12.31
C ASN A 552 17.24 -21.12 -13.06
N PRO A 553 17.74 -21.56 -14.23
CA PRO A 553 17.14 -22.65 -15.01
C PRO A 553 17.04 -23.97 -14.24
N GLY A 554 17.98 -24.23 -13.31
CA GLY A 554 17.96 -25.41 -12.45
C GLY A 554 16.79 -25.44 -11.46
N ALA A 555 16.27 -24.25 -11.11
CA ALA A 555 15.09 -24.05 -10.29
C ALA A 555 13.83 -23.69 -11.11
N ASN A 556 13.91 -23.73 -12.45
CA ASN A 556 12.86 -23.24 -13.37
C ASN A 556 12.43 -21.80 -13.08
N LEU A 557 13.38 -20.95 -12.70
CA LEU A 557 13.19 -19.54 -12.41
C LEU A 557 13.73 -18.69 -13.57
N GLU A 558 12.86 -17.86 -14.15
CA GLU A 558 13.28 -16.83 -15.12
C GLU A 558 14.05 -15.70 -14.44
N SER A 559 14.69 -14.85 -15.22
CA SER A 559 15.40 -13.66 -14.72
C SER A 559 14.48 -12.77 -13.91
N LEU A 560 14.87 -12.43 -12.68
CA LEU A 560 14.17 -11.46 -11.86
C LEU A 560 14.83 -10.09 -11.97
N GLU A 561 14.02 -9.07 -11.68
CA GLU A 561 14.42 -7.67 -11.78
C GLU A 561 13.88 -6.91 -10.55
N SER A 562 14.74 -6.06 -9.97
CA SER A 562 14.35 -5.15 -8.89
C SER A 562 13.22 -4.23 -9.37
N ASN A 563 12.23 -3.92 -8.53
CA ASN A 563 11.07 -3.14 -8.97
C ASN A 563 11.45 -1.69 -9.33
N PRO A 564 11.09 -1.19 -10.53
CA PRO A 564 11.40 0.19 -10.96
C PRO A 564 10.71 1.25 -10.08
N ASN A 565 9.59 0.94 -9.43
CA ASN A 565 8.96 1.88 -8.48
C ASN A 565 9.88 2.18 -7.28
N SER A 566 10.78 1.27 -6.90
CA SER A 566 11.69 1.44 -5.77
C SER A 566 12.81 2.47 -6.02
N THR A 567 13.12 2.78 -7.28
CA THR A 567 14.09 3.81 -7.67
C THR A 567 13.43 4.96 -8.44
N ASN A 568 12.10 5.02 -8.47
CA ASN A 568 11.36 6.02 -9.22
C ASN A 568 11.68 7.45 -8.72
N ARG A 569 11.97 8.35 -9.65
CA ARG A 569 12.07 9.80 -9.43
C ARG A 569 11.15 10.53 -10.41
N ARG A 570 10.40 11.51 -9.91
CA ARG A 570 9.56 12.40 -10.73
C ARG A 570 10.37 13.60 -11.14
N VAL A 571 10.69 13.70 -12.41
CA VAL A 571 11.64 14.68 -12.94
C VAL A 571 10.90 15.75 -13.73
N PHE A 572 11.20 17.01 -13.44
CA PHE A 572 10.67 18.17 -14.12
C PHE A 572 11.84 18.91 -14.79
N ALA A 573 12.06 18.61 -16.07
CA ALA A 573 13.06 19.31 -16.88
C ALA A 573 12.67 20.79 -17.03
N GLY A 574 13.68 21.65 -17.04
CA GLY A 574 13.48 23.09 -16.98
C GLY A 574 14.79 23.86 -16.96
N THR A 575 14.65 25.18 -16.90
CA THR A 575 15.79 26.09 -16.78
C THR A 575 16.56 25.87 -15.47
N ARG A 576 17.90 25.87 -15.57
CA ARG A 576 18.78 25.83 -14.40
C ARG A 576 18.81 27.18 -13.70
N VAL A 577 19.41 27.21 -12.52
CA VAL A 577 19.76 28.45 -11.80
C VAL A 577 20.40 29.44 -12.77
N ASN A 578 19.83 30.65 -12.81
CA ASN A 578 20.24 31.71 -13.71
C ASN A 578 21.23 32.65 -13.02
N ASP A 579 22.52 32.46 -13.31
CA ASP A 579 23.60 33.30 -12.77
C ASP A 579 23.69 34.69 -13.44
N ASN A 580 23.00 34.89 -14.58
CA ASN A 580 23.00 36.16 -15.30
C ASN A 580 21.60 36.58 -15.82
N PRO A 581 20.68 36.97 -14.94
CA PRO A 581 19.31 37.29 -15.34
C PRO A 581 19.16 38.59 -16.14
N GLU A 582 20.25 39.35 -16.34
CA GLU A 582 20.25 40.53 -17.21
C GLU A 582 20.25 40.16 -18.70
N GLU A 583 20.87 39.04 -19.07
CA GLU A 583 20.97 38.57 -20.45
C GLU A 583 19.71 37.80 -20.86
N ASN A 584 19.27 36.90 -20.00
CA ASN A 584 18.02 36.17 -20.14
C ASN A 584 17.23 36.36 -18.85
N GLY A 585 16.20 37.20 -18.87
CA GLY A 585 15.38 37.46 -17.69
C GLY A 585 14.42 36.32 -17.35
N PRO A 586 13.84 36.33 -16.13
CA PRO A 586 12.78 35.41 -15.76
C PRO A 586 11.55 35.53 -16.67
N PHE A 587 10.91 34.40 -16.97
CA PHE A 587 9.70 34.34 -17.78
C PHE A 587 8.68 33.37 -17.18
N VAL A 588 7.48 33.35 -17.76
CA VAL A 588 6.40 32.44 -17.36
C VAL A 588 6.06 31.53 -18.53
N TYR A 589 5.86 30.25 -18.26
CA TYR A 589 5.27 29.32 -19.21
C TYR A 589 4.23 28.40 -18.53
N PRO A 590 3.19 27.98 -19.26
CA PRO A 590 2.75 28.50 -20.55
C PRO A 590 2.40 29.99 -20.52
N ASN A 591 2.64 30.67 -21.63
CA ASN A 591 2.22 32.07 -21.80
C ASN A 591 1.81 32.32 -23.26
N PRO A 592 0.51 32.46 -23.57
CA PRO A 592 -0.60 32.49 -22.62
C PRO A 592 -0.86 31.14 -21.95
N TYR A 593 -1.31 31.18 -20.70
CA TYR A 593 -1.93 30.05 -20.03
C TYR A 593 -3.38 29.91 -20.50
N TYR A 594 -3.75 28.71 -20.95
CA TYR A 594 -5.12 28.34 -21.30
C TYR A 594 -5.68 27.42 -20.22
N ALA A 595 -6.81 27.80 -19.62
CA ALA A 595 -7.51 26.94 -18.68
C ALA A 595 -7.98 25.65 -19.36
N GLY A 596 -7.72 24.50 -18.72
CA GLY A 596 -7.99 23.18 -19.31
C GLY A 596 -6.87 22.68 -20.23
N ALA A 597 -5.67 23.25 -20.12
CA ALA A 597 -4.50 22.73 -20.82
C ALA A 597 -4.18 21.29 -20.37
N SER A 598 -3.63 20.48 -21.28
CA SER A 598 -3.41 19.05 -21.05
C SER A 598 -2.47 18.73 -19.89
N TRP A 599 -1.57 19.63 -19.48
CA TRP A 599 -0.66 19.44 -18.33
C TRP A 599 -1.31 19.70 -16.97
N GLU A 600 -2.57 20.15 -16.91
CA GLU A 600 -3.26 20.37 -15.63
C GLU A 600 -3.64 19.05 -14.95
N GLY A 601 -3.88 18.00 -15.74
CA GLY A 601 -4.49 16.77 -15.26
C GLY A 601 -5.95 16.98 -14.84
N LYS A 602 -6.58 15.89 -14.40
CA LYS A 602 -7.93 15.89 -13.84
C LYS A 602 -7.89 15.52 -12.37
N SER A 603 -8.47 16.37 -11.53
CA SER A 603 -8.54 16.17 -10.09
C SER A 603 -9.86 16.69 -9.55
N ASN A 604 -10.31 16.17 -8.40
CA ASN A 604 -11.44 16.74 -7.66
C ASN A 604 -11.16 18.17 -7.17
N PHE A 605 -9.87 18.52 -7.03
CA PHE A 605 -9.41 19.83 -6.63
C PHE A 605 -8.89 20.59 -7.85
N GLN A 606 -9.68 20.59 -8.95
CA GLN A 606 -9.21 21.07 -10.24
C GLN A 606 -8.67 22.50 -10.19
N GLU A 607 -9.31 23.40 -9.42
CA GLU A 607 -8.86 24.79 -9.31
C GLU A 607 -7.57 24.96 -8.51
N GLU A 608 -7.28 24.04 -7.57
CA GLU A 608 -6.02 24.02 -6.81
C GLU A 608 -4.91 23.26 -7.57
N SER A 609 -5.31 22.40 -8.51
CA SER A 609 -4.46 21.58 -9.36
C SER A 609 -4.22 22.21 -10.73
N ARG A 610 -4.25 23.55 -10.81
CA ARG A 610 -3.73 24.27 -11.99
C ARG A 610 -2.25 24.56 -11.77
N LYS A 611 -1.49 24.81 -12.83
CA LYS A 611 -0.13 25.34 -12.69
C LYS A 611 0.36 26.13 -13.89
N ILE A 612 1.21 27.12 -13.59
CA ILE A 612 2.20 27.71 -14.50
C ILE A 612 3.57 27.64 -13.84
N TYR A 613 4.64 27.81 -14.60
CA TYR A 613 6.00 27.91 -14.11
C TYR A 613 6.52 29.34 -14.28
N PHE A 614 7.11 29.88 -13.23
CA PHE A 614 8.12 30.93 -13.33
C PHE A 614 9.46 30.24 -13.59
N ALA A 615 10.18 30.69 -14.61
CA ALA A 615 11.38 30.04 -15.10
C ALA A 615 12.53 31.02 -15.23
N ASN A 616 13.74 30.47 -15.33
CA ASN A 616 15.01 31.17 -15.47
C ASN A 616 15.30 32.06 -14.26
N LEU A 617 15.02 31.50 -13.08
CA LEU A 617 15.13 32.15 -11.78
C LEU A 617 16.57 32.08 -11.22
N PRO A 618 17.01 33.09 -10.46
CA PRO A 618 18.19 32.98 -9.62
C PRO A 618 18.00 31.91 -8.53
N GLU A 619 19.11 31.46 -7.92
CA GLU A 619 19.14 30.43 -6.87
C GLU A 619 18.14 30.71 -5.75
N ARG A 620 18.06 31.97 -5.29
CA ARG A 620 17.12 32.41 -4.26
C ARG A 620 16.45 33.72 -4.67
N CYS A 621 15.13 33.72 -4.76
CA CYS A 621 14.40 34.91 -5.18
C CYS A 621 13.00 35.04 -4.56
N LYS A 622 12.46 36.26 -4.58
CA LYS A 622 11.04 36.53 -4.30
C LYS A 622 10.31 36.87 -5.59
N ILE A 623 9.25 36.11 -5.87
CA ILE A 623 8.36 36.34 -7.00
C ILE A 623 7.11 37.03 -6.47
N ARG A 624 6.71 38.14 -7.08
CA ARG A 624 5.47 38.85 -6.74
C ARG A 624 4.59 39.03 -7.95
N VAL A 625 3.31 38.74 -7.81
CA VAL A 625 2.32 38.83 -8.88
C VAL A 625 1.33 39.96 -8.59
N TYR A 626 0.99 40.70 -9.64
CA TYR A 626 0.10 41.85 -9.60
C TYR A 626 -0.88 41.86 -10.77
N THR A 627 -2.01 42.54 -10.59
CA THR A 627 -2.86 42.98 -11.70
C THR A 627 -2.14 44.06 -12.50
N THR A 628 -2.59 44.36 -13.73
CA THR A 628 -2.07 45.51 -14.50
C THR A 628 -2.33 46.87 -13.84
N ALA A 629 -3.28 46.94 -12.90
CA ALA A 629 -3.54 48.14 -12.09
C ALA A 629 -2.56 48.28 -10.91
N GLY A 630 -1.76 47.26 -10.62
CA GLY A 630 -0.80 47.23 -9.51
C GLY A 630 -1.33 46.62 -8.22
N ASP A 631 -2.52 46.01 -8.24
CA ASP A 631 -3.05 45.32 -7.05
C ASP A 631 -2.24 44.05 -6.81
N PHE A 632 -1.84 43.82 -5.56
CA PHE A 632 -1.09 42.65 -5.14
C PHE A 632 -1.95 41.39 -5.18
N ILE A 633 -1.38 40.28 -5.68
CA ILE A 633 -2.07 39.00 -5.81
C ILE A 633 -1.41 37.90 -4.97
N LYS A 634 -0.08 37.75 -5.08
CA LYS A 634 0.66 36.64 -4.47
C LYS A 634 2.13 37.01 -4.29
N GLU A 635 2.73 36.58 -3.18
CA GLU A 635 4.19 36.52 -3.00
C GLU A 635 4.62 35.05 -2.87
N ILE A 636 5.71 34.68 -3.54
CA ILE A 636 6.27 33.34 -3.58
C ILE A 636 7.76 33.44 -3.28
N TYR A 637 8.26 32.55 -2.43
CA TYR A 637 9.69 32.40 -2.14
C TYR A 637 10.19 31.20 -2.93
N HIS A 638 11.22 31.40 -3.76
CA HIS A 638 11.89 30.33 -4.50
C HIS A 638 13.30 30.14 -3.97
N ASP A 639 13.67 28.86 -3.88
CA ASP A 639 15.00 28.34 -3.62
C ASP A 639 15.24 27.21 -4.64
N GLN A 640 16.50 26.97 -5.01
CA GLN A 640 16.87 25.92 -5.98
C GLN A 640 16.44 24.52 -5.52
N ASP A 641 16.29 24.31 -4.20
CA ASP A 641 15.85 23.05 -3.60
C ASP A 641 14.32 22.86 -3.67
N TYR A 642 13.62 23.62 -4.52
CA TYR A 642 12.18 23.50 -4.73
C TYR A 642 11.77 22.07 -5.13
N ASN A 643 10.82 21.48 -4.39
CA ASN A 643 10.33 20.12 -4.60
C ASN A 643 8.82 20.04 -4.92
N GLY A 644 8.15 21.19 -5.09
CA GLY A 644 6.73 21.25 -5.45
C GLY A 644 5.73 21.07 -4.30
N SER A 645 6.16 20.88 -3.06
CA SER A 645 5.24 20.55 -1.95
C SER A 645 4.23 21.65 -1.62
N ASP A 646 4.47 22.87 -2.09
CA ASP A 646 3.70 24.09 -1.79
C ASP A 646 2.38 24.20 -2.58
N ILE A 647 2.19 23.41 -3.64
CA ILE A 647 0.95 23.40 -4.42
C ILE A 647 0.31 22.02 -4.55
N ARG A 648 -1.02 22.00 -4.67
CA ARG A 648 -1.84 20.78 -4.75
C ARG A 648 -1.55 19.90 -5.97
N TRP A 649 -1.09 20.50 -7.07
CA TRP A 649 -0.77 19.75 -8.28
C TRP A 649 0.25 18.62 -8.01
N PHE A 650 1.36 18.91 -7.33
CA PHE A 650 2.39 17.89 -7.05
C PHE A 650 1.96 16.91 -5.95
N GLN A 651 1.07 17.32 -5.04
CA GLN A 651 0.46 16.39 -4.08
C GLN A 651 -0.46 15.37 -4.78
N THR A 652 -1.04 15.74 -5.93
CA THR A 652 -1.96 14.89 -6.70
C THR A 652 -1.22 14.03 -7.72
N PHE A 653 -0.27 14.61 -8.46
CA PHE A 653 0.35 13.99 -9.64
C PHE A 653 1.85 13.71 -9.48
N GLY A 654 2.51 14.35 -8.51
CA GLY A 654 3.94 14.20 -8.24
C GLY A 654 4.28 12.90 -7.52
N ALA A 655 5.46 12.84 -6.90
CA ALA A 655 5.86 11.69 -6.10
C ALA A 655 5.08 11.63 -4.77
N VAL A 656 4.90 10.43 -4.23
CA VAL A 656 4.28 10.23 -2.89
C VAL A 656 5.09 10.97 -1.83
N ASP A 657 6.41 10.82 -1.89
CA ASP A 657 7.37 11.58 -1.11
C ASP A 657 7.91 12.73 -1.98
N PRO A 658 7.63 14.00 -1.61
CA PRO A 658 8.10 15.16 -2.36
C PRO A 658 9.61 15.19 -2.60
N ASP A 659 10.43 14.57 -1.76
CA ASP A 659 11.88 14.53 -1.93
C ASP A 659 12.32 13.69 -3.14
N ASN A 660 11.40 12.88 -3.69
CA ASN A 660 11.59 12.16 -4.95
C ASN A 660 11.15 12.98 -6.19
N ASN A 661 10.65 14.21 -6.00
CA ASN A 661 10.50 15.17 -7.08
C ASN A 661 11.84 15.88 -7.34
N VAL A 662 12.27 15.92 -8.60
CA VAL A 662 13.56 16.49 -9.01
C VAL A 662 13.29 17.63 -9.99
N PHE A 663 13.61 18.85 -9.56
CA PHE A 663 13.55 20.05 -10.37
C PHE A 663 14.94 20.48 -10.80
N SER A 664 15.01 21.34 -11.82
CA SER A 664 16.25 21.87 -12.41
C SER A 664 16.87 23.03 -11.61
N GLY A 665 16.19 23.51 -10.56
CA GLY A 665 16.64 24.54 -9.63
C GLY A 665 16.38 25.98 -10.08
N GLY A 666 16.10 26.25 -11.36
CA GLY A 666 15.79 27.61 -11.85
C GLY A 666 14.30 27.87 -12.09
N GLU A 667 13.42 27.03 -11.54
CA GLU A 667 11.97 27.09 -11.79
C GLU A 667 11.14 26.94 -10.53
N HIS A 668 9.98 27.59 -10.53
CA HIS A 668 8.99 27.51 -9.47
C HIS A 668 7.58 27.47 -10.06
N ALA A 669 6.78 26.48 -9.66
CA ALA A 669 5.41 26.36 -10.15
C ALA A 669 4.42 27.11 -9.25
N TRP A 670 3.37 27.68 -9.83
CA TRP A 670 2.32 28.36 -9.08
C TRP A 670 0.93 27.93 -9.54
N ASN A 671 0.04 27.69 -8.58
CA ASN A 671 -1.31 27.19 -8.79
C ASN A 671 -2.34 28.22 -9.28
N LEU A 672 -1.90 29.46 -9.59
CA LEU A 672 -2.78 30.55 -10.02
C LEU A 672 -3.84 30.95 -8.97
N LEU A 673 -3.57 30.71 -7.69
CA LEU A 673 -4.40 31.22 -6.60
C LEU A 673 -3.75 32.45 -5.94
N SER A 674 -4.57 33.40 -5.51
CA SER A 674 -4.10 34.54 -4.72
C SER A 674 -3.58 34.11 -3.34
N GLU A 675 -3.00 35.05 -2.59
CA GLU A 675 -2.59 34.84 -1.20
C GLU A 675 -3.75 34.31 -0.32
N ASP A 676 -4.96 34.80 -0.57
CA ASP A 676 -6.19 34.37 0.11
C ASP A 676 -6.86 33.15 -0.54
N SER A 677 -6.13 32.40 -1.36
CA SER A 677 -6.61 31.21 -2.08
C SER A 677 -7.79 31.47 -3.03
N GLN A 678 -7.88 32.68 -3.60
CA GLN A 678 -8.94 33.03 -4.55
C GLN A 678 -8.53 32.72 -5.99
N ILE A 679 -9.49 32.22 -6.76
CA ILE A 679 -9.33 31.93 -8.19
C ILE A 679 -9.18 33.25 -8.96
N LEU A 680 -8.16 33.33 -9.80
CA LEU A 680 -7.90 34.50 -10.63
C LEU A 680 -8.84 34.61 -11.83
N ALA A 681 -9.11 35.84 -12.28
CA ALA A 681 -9.88 36.10 -13.49
C ALA A 681 -9.02 35.91 -14.76
N ARG A 682 -9.67 35.83 -15.93
CA ARG A 682 -8.96 35.95 -17.20
C ARG A 682 -8.37 37.36 -17.32
N GLY A 683 -7.16 37.50 -17.86
CA GLY A 683 -6.53 38.81 -18.02
C GLY A 683 -5.02 38.77 -18.11
N LEU A 684 -4.44 39.94 -18.37
CA LEU A 684 -3.00 40.17 -18.33
C LEU A 684 -2.57 40.47 -16.89
N TYR A 685 -1.49 39.84 -16.46
CA TYR A 685 -0.88 40.02 -15.15
C TYR A 685 0.59 40.41 -15.30
N VAL A 686 1.13 41.06 -14.28
CA VAL A 686 2.53 41.47 -14.20
C VAL A 686 3.16 40.73 -13.04
N PHE A 687 4.39 40.27 -13.23
CA PHE A 687 5.18 39.72 -12.12
C PHE A 687 6.52 40.44 -12.00
N SER A 688 7.10 40.39 -10.80
CA SER A 688 8.48 40.78 -10.54
C SER A 688 9.24 39.68 -9.83
N VAL A 689 10.52 39.54 -10.15
CA VAL A 689 11.46 38.65 -9.47
C VAL A 689 12.56 39.49 -8.85
N GLU A 690 12.69 39.40 -7.54
CA GLU A 690 13.76 40.03 -6.75
C GLU A 690 14.78 38.96 -6.37
N ASP A 691 15.99 39.06 -6.90
CA ASP A 691 17.14 38.24 -6.51
C ASP A 691 17.57 38.61 -5.08
N LEU A 692 17.59 37.63 -4.17
CA LEU A 692 17.89 37.85 -2.76
C LEU A 692 19.38 38.02 -2.46
N GLU A 693 20.27 37.58 -3.34
CA GLU A 693 21.72 37.79 -3.20
C GLU A 693 22.11 39.19 -3.66
N THR A 694 21.57 39.62 -4.81
CA THR A 694 22.00 40.87 -5.44
C THR A 694 21.07 42.05 -5.20
N GLY A 695 19.82 41.80 -4.80
CA GLY A 695 18.76 42.80 -4.68
C GLY A 695 18.23 43.34 -6.02
N LYS A 696 18.65 42.74 -7.15
CA LYS A 696 18.20 43.17 -8.48
C LYS A 696 16.76 42.71 -8.72
N LEU A 697 16.00 43.56 -9.43
CA LEU A 697 14.59 43.33 -9.71
C LEU A 697 14.31 43.24 -11.20
N TYR A 698 13.69 42.14 -11.62
CA TYR A 698 13.28 41.85 -12.98
C TYR A 698 11.76 41.85 -13.07
N LYS A 699 11.20 42.21 -14.23
CA LYS A 699 9.74 42.29 -14.43
C LYS A 699 9.34 41.59 -15.72
N GLY A 700 8.22 40.87 -15.67
CA GLY A 700 7.63 40.22 -16.84
C GLY A 700 6.10 40.28 -16.80
N LYS A 701 5.48 39.68 -17.80
CA LYS A 701 4.02 39.67 -17.97
C LYS A 701 3.56 38.29 -18.43
N PHE A 702 2.37 37.88 -18.05
CA PHE A 702 1.74 36.66 -18.55
C PHE A 702 0.23 36.85 -18.69
N LEU A 703 -0.36 36.05 -19.59
CA LEU A 703 -1.78 36.14 -19.93
C LEU A 703 -2.51 34.86 -19.49
N ILE A 704 -3.62 35.02 -18.78
CA ILE A 704 -4.56 33.96 -18.43
C ILE A 704 -5.76 34.02 -19.36
N ILE A 705 -6.04 32.92 -20.05
CA ILE A 705 -7.22 32.71 -20.90
C ILE A 705 -8.08 31.61 -20.24
N LYS A 706 -9.37 31.93 -20.01
CA LYS A 706 -10.38 31.00 -19.48
C LYS A 706 -11.53 30.83 -20.45
#